data_AF-A0A7H8R780-F1
#
_entry.id   AF-A0A7H8R780-F1
#
_cell.length_a   1.000
_cell.length_b   1.000
_cell.length_c   1.000
_cell.angle_alpha   90.00
_cell.angle_beta   90.00
_cell.angle_gamma   90.00
#
_symmetry.space_group_name_H-M   'P 1'
#
loop_
_entity.id
_entity.type
_entity.pdbx_description
1 polymer ?
#
loop_
_entity_poly.entity_id
_entity_poly.type
_entity_poly.pdbx_seq_one_letter_code
_entity_poly.pdbx_strand_id
1 'polypeptide(L)'
;MFSLLLENKLLLAPIDPHIQKVLDVGTGTGIWAIDFADEYPSAEVIGTDLSPIQPSFVPPNLRFEIDDACSDWTYPENFFDLIHVRSLYGAVADWPAFYRTVLKHLKPGGWFDQLEMSIQFKSHNGSITDDHVLNVWSKTFIEAGERFGKTFRIADLSKGYLQDAGFTNIVETRYELPIGGWSSDKHFRVMGRWNLLHCEEGIEGWAMALLTRVMGWSYEEVQVFLAQMRKGLRDPDTHAYYDVFVYGLLYFSLLLISFFTAVFAVAIINYVGSIVYRLYFHPLANIPGPLFAKITYLYSFYYNCLCGGRFYMKIEELHKIHGKREIIPLLSVGPIIRITPDEIHLSDPENYEKIYYIGSKYWKSPAFYHAFGTDKSTFTTARNEVHRVKRAALNPFFSQKRVLELEEVVQSNVTKLESRIRSALSKEGHIDLHHGFRAISVDVITDYAFNKPYEFLDEADFGVEFFNMIRDFGPGFWFFQQFPALQPIAFGLPFWLVKIIGGPLKRMTMLQNSSREHILSVKREIDSGEYSPKSRQTIFHRLLSPNAAAGYIVPTVDELKDEAYIIVAAAADTTGNALTIAAYNVVLNQEIYRTLTTELEEAFPDSAADPDFVTLQKLPYLTAVIKEALRLSCGVIGRLPRVVPEPGAEFHGYHVPAGAIVSMSSWTMHHNEDLFPEPKTFNPSRWIESSAAERKLDRYIVSFGKGSRQCVGMPKNFSYEMLTRSFLSIEELPAWASLSGIQLHGVKFAKFENGTGIAATEDQENSGSQARILMTVPPDMVLSLETVHGYTKSDRYLREVLEALDDFGRTARGAILVFLLCHITYLSNTKEKVGVVNPWSEYIQFLPREIPLPTLWTEDEAALLYGTSLRDAVEHKHSSLELEFERLRTATESIPWCNREWWGVETGKLDFEDWKAVDAMYRSRALDLPGTGHAMVPCVDMANHASGEDTVALYETDTAGNAVLQLRWNKKLCQGDEVTITYGDEKGASEMIFSYGFLEQSANNARQIFLSLDIPDEDPLKHAKRSICAENTAPGLRLWVEDDGKVKWESDFVYWSCVNEEDGLAFDLIQTTQDGPPGIRALWKGEEIGHIVPGISKELKPLRNVLSTDARWEIFQLRAVVLVQQRLQSQLSMLTGEMEAAFEEVDHDTDGTQTGVRSHVYATIRRLRILEIGLLRNGLEDFAKTIEDLMASETVAQYLMQQSDEPEDFS
;
A
#
# COMPACT_ATOMS: atom_id res chain seq x y z
N MET A 1 55.00 -37.64 18.07
CA MET A 1 54.33 -38.32 19.21
C MET A 1 53.03 -37.61 19.58
N PHE A 2 53.07 -36.35 20.06
CA PHE A 2 51.85 -35.63 20.47
C PHE A 2 50.80 -35.46 19.36
N SER A 3 51.19 -35.26 18.10
CA SER A 3 50.24 -35.23 16.98
C SER A 3 49.48 -36.56 16.84
N LEU A 4 50.09 -37.71 17.17
CA LEU A 4 49.35 -38.98 17.20
C LEU A 4 48.41 -39.03 18.41
N LEU A 5 48.86 -38.55 19.57
CA LEU A 5 48.06 -38.54 20.81
C LEU A 5 46.78 -37.70 20.69
N LEU A 6 46.88 -36.56 20.02
CA LEU A 6 45.78 -35.60 19.86
C LEU A 6 45.06 -35.74 18.50
N GLU A 7 45.21 -36.87 17.81
CA GLU A 7 44.55 -37.15 16.52
C GLU A 7 44.79 -36.07 15.45
N ASN A 8 46.04 -35.63 15.32
CA ASN A 8 46.55 -34.56 14.45
C ASN A 8 46.04 -33.15 14.77
N LYS A 9 45.45 -32.92 15.94
CA LYS A 9 45.17 -31.57 16.44
C LYS A 9 46.36 -31.01 17.21
N LEU A 10 46.55 -29.69 17.16
CA LEU A 10 47.59 -28.99 17.92
C LEU A 10 47.20 -28.72 19.39
N LEU A 11 45.90 -28.59 19.67
CA LEU A 11 45.32 -28.33 21.00
C LEU A 11 43.89 -28.88 21.09
N LEU A 12 43.27 -28.85 22.28
CA LEU A 12 41.88 -29.30 22.48
C LEU A 12 40.90 -28.15 22.76
N ALA A 13 41.38 -26.97 23.18
CA ALA A 13 40.53 -25.81 23.37
C ALA A 13 39.76 -25.43 22.07
N PRO A 14 38.44 -25.17 22.15
CA PRO A 14 37.63 -24.79 20.99
C PRO A 14 37.84 -23.30 20.67
N ILE A 15 38.93 -23.01 19.97
CA ILE A 15 39.33 -21.65 19.59
C ILE A 15 38.57 -21.14 18.36
N ASP A 16 38.44 -19.81 18.26
CA ASP A 16 37.89 -19.14 17.08
C ASP A 16 38.85 -19.31 15.88
N PRO A 17 38.36 -19.66 14.68
CA PRO A 17 39.18 -19.70 13.47
C PRO A 17 39.91 -18.37 13.13
N HIS A 18 39.46 -17.24 13.67
CA HIS A 18 40.01 -15.90 13.44
C HIS A 18 40.80 -15.37 14.64
N ILE A 19 41.35 -16.26 15.47
CA ILE A 19 42.17 -15.89 16.63
C ILE A 19 43.34 -14.94 16.26
N GLN A 20 43.67 -13.98 17.13
CA GLN A 20 44.58 -12.88 16.79
C GLN A 20 45.90 -12.86 17.56
N LYS A 21 45.92 -13.17 18.86
CA LYS A 21 47.11 -13.07 19.74
C LYS A 21 47.32 -14.36 20.51
N VAL A 22 48.45 -15.03 20.27
CA VAL A 22 48.76 -16.34 20.85
C VAL A 22 50.14 -16.37 21.49
N LEU A 23 50.26 -16.96 22.67
CA LEU A 23 51.52 -17.16 23.41
C LEU A 23 51.78 -18.65 23.66
N ASP A 24 52.94 -19.15 23.24
CA ASP A 24 53.46 -20.48 23.58
C ASP A 24 54.59 -20.35 24.61
N VAL A 25 54.33 -20.82 25.84
CA VAL A 25 55.25 -20.65 26.96
C VAL A 25 56.12 -21.89 27.14
N GLY A 26 57.43 -21.70 27.11
CA GLY A 26 58.40 -22.80 27.13
C GLY A 26 58.36 -23.63 25.85
N THR A 27 58.50 -22.94 24.72
CA THR A 27 58.27 -23.49 23.37
C THR A 27 59.28 -24.58 22.96
N GLY A 28 60.40 -24.74 23.68
CA GLY A 28 61.40 -25.77 23.42
C GLY A 28 61.99 -25.64 22.02
N THR A 29 61.83 -26.66 21.16
CA THR A 29 62.32 -26.61 19.77
C THR A 29 61.53 -25.66 18.87
N GLY A 30 60.39 -25.11 19.33
CA GLY A 30 59.55 -24.20 18.56
C GLY A 30 58.55 -24.87 17.61
N ILE A 31 58.55 -26.20 17.51
CA ILE A 31 57.76 -26.95 16.51
C ILE A 31 56.26 -26.65 16.61
N TRP A 32 55.70 -26.59 17.82
CA TRP A 32 54.26 -26.31 18.00
C TRP A 32 53.90 -24.90 17.56
N ALA A 33 54.70 -23.90 17.95
CA ALA A 33 54.45 -22.51 17.57
C ALA A 33 54.55 -22.31 16.04
N ILE A 34 55.46 -23.03 15.37
CA ILE A 34 55.57 -23.04 13.90
C ILE A 34 54.32 -23.65 13.26
N ASP A 35 53.93 -24.85 13.68
CA ASP A 35 52.75 -25.54 13.13
C ASP A 35 51.46 -24.71 13.37
N PHE A 36 51.32 -24.08 14.55
CA PHE A 36 50.18 -23.22 14.86
C PHE A 36 50.16 -21.96 14.00
N ALA A 37 51.31 -21.30 13.82
CA ALA A 37 51.41 -20.10 12.99
C ALA A 37 51.08 -20.38 11.51
N ASP A 38 51.44 -21.57 11.01
CA ASP A 38 51.07 -22.04 9.67
C ASP A 38 49.57 -22.35 9.54
N GLU A 39 48.94 -22.94 10.56
CA GLU A 39 47.50 -23.24 10.56
C GLU A 39 46.64 -21.96 10.69
N TYR A 40 47.12 -20.95 11.42
CA TYR A 40 46.43 -19.70 11.69
C TYR A 40 47.23 -18.47 11.21
N PRO A 41 47.29 -18.21 9.88
CA PRO A 41 48.12 -17.14 9.31
C PRO A 41 47.70 -15.72 9.73
N SER A 42 46.47 -15.56 10.24
CA SER A 42 45.96 -14.29 10.75
C SER A 42 46.34 -14.00 12.21
N ALA A 43 46.85 -14.99 12.93
CA ALA A 43 47.26 -14.87 14.31
C ALA A 43 48.71 -14.41 14.42
N GLU A 44 49.01 -13.51 15.35
CA GLU A 44 50.37 -13.23 15.81
C GLU A 44 50.73 -14.20 16.93
N VAL A 45 51.78 -14.99 16.71
CA VAL A 45 52.25 -16.03 17.62
C VAL A 45 53.59 -15.62 18.23
N ILE A 46 53.69 -15.72 19.56
CA ILE A 46 54.92 -15.49 20.31
C ILE A 46 55.31 -16.78 21.02
N GLY A 47 56.51 -17.29 20.76
CA GLY A 47 57.07 -18.41 21.50
C GLY A 47 58.16 -17.95 22.46
N THR A 48 58.09 -18.35 23.73
CA THR A 48 59.10 -17.98 24.75
C THR A 48 59.86 -19.19 25.24
N ASP A 49 61.18 -19.10 25.40
CA ASP A 49 61.99 -20.12 26.06
C ASP A 49 63.26 -19.51 26.68
N LEU A 50 63.78 -20.10 27.74
CA LEU A 50 65.03 -19.68 28.36
C LEU A 50 66.25 -20.03 27.48
N SER A 51 66.15 -21.08 26.67
CA SER A 51 67.23 -21.58 25.81
C SER A 51 67.00 -21.20 24.35
N PRO A 52 67.94 -20.49 23.68
CA PRO A 52 67.81 -20.09 22.29
C PRO A 52 68.18 -21.23 21.32
N ILE A 53 67.35 -22.27 21.26
CA ILE A 53 67.58 -23.48 20.43
C ILE A 53 66.63 -23.58 19.22
N GLN A 54 65.80 -22.56 19.00
CA GLN A 54 64.77 -22.55 17.97
C GLN A 54 65.37 -22.22 16.58
N PRO A 55 64.78 -22.73 15.48
CA PRO A 55 65.28 -22.47 14.13
C PRO A 55 65.11 -20.99 13.74
N SER A 56 65.98 -20.50 12.85
CA SER A 56 65.92 -19.14 12.33
C SER A 56 64.93 -18.96 11.17
N PHE A 57 64.53 -20.05 10.52
CA PHE A 57 63.55 -20.04 9.43
C PHE A 57 62.16 -20.39 9.99
N VAL A 58 61.30 -19.38 10.12
CA VAL A 58 59.98 -19.46 10.77
C VAL A 58 58.90 -18.72 9.95
N PRO A 59 57.59 -19.03 10.14
CA PRO A 59 56.49 -18.28 9.53
C PRO A 59 56.54 -16.78 9.86
N PRO A 60 56.05 -15.89 8.97
CA PRO A 60 56.18 -14.43 9.13
C PRO A 60 55.37 -13.86 10.32
N ASN A 61 54.39 -14.60 10.80
CA ASN A 61 53.52 -14.27 11.93
C ASN A 61 54.00 -14.87 13.26
N LEU A 62 55.17 -15.51 13.30
CA LEU A 62 55.79 -16.08 14.49
C LEU A 62 57.10 -15.36 14.86
N ARG A 63 57.29 -15.08 16.15
CA ARG A 63 58.59 -14.70 16.70
C ARG A 63 58.93 -15.48 17.97
N PHE A 64 60.23 -15.71 18.18
CA PHE A 64 60.76 -16.31 19.39
C PHE A 64 61.43 -15.26 20.28
N GLU A 65 61.15 -15.31 21.58
CA GLU A 65 61.69 -14.42 22.60
C GLU A 65 62.43 -15.26 23.66
N ILE A 66 63.62 -14.80 24.07
CA ILE A 66 64.35 -15.45 25.17
C ILE A 66 63.79 -14.91 26.48
N ASP A 67 63.00 -15.72 27.19
CA ASP A 67 62.35 -15.30 28.43
C ASP A 67 62.18 -16.47 29.41
N ASP A 68 62.18 -16.15 30.71
CA ASP A 68 61.90 -17.12 31.78
C ASP A 68 60.41 -17.10 32.11
N ALA A 69 59.73 -18.23 31.90
CA ALA A 69 58.32 -18.41 32.20
C ALA A 69 57.92 -18.07 33.65
N CYS A 70 58.87 -18.12 34.59
CA CYS A 70 58.65 -17.81 36.01
C CYS A 70 58.88 -16.32 36.37
N SER A 71 59.36 -15.51 35.43
CA SER A 71 59.54 -14.06 35.64
C SER A 71 58.25 -13.28 35.41
N ASP A 72 58.24 -12.01 35.80
CA ASP A 72 57.10 -11.12 35.54
C ASP A 72 56.93 -10.89 34.03
N TRP A 73 55.77 -11.25 33.50
CA TRP A 73 55.47 -11.07 32.08
C TRP A 73 55.30 -9.58 31.76
N THR A 74 55.93 -9.15 30.66
CA THR A 74 55.93 -7.73 30.23
C THR A 74 54.77 -7.36 29.31
N TYR A 75 53.90 -8.33 28.99
CA TYR A 75 52.74 -8.14 28.14
C TYR A 75 51.62 -7.36 28.86
N PRO A 76 50.71 -6.67 28.15
CA PRO A 76 49.55 -6.03 28.78
C PRO A 76 48.59 -7.04 29.42
N GLU A 77 47.84 -6.59 30.43
CA GLU A 77 46.71 -7.36 30.96
C GLU A 77 45.63 -7.57 29.89
N ASN A 78 44.92 -8.70 29.93
CA ASN A 78 43.86 -9.04 28.95
C ASN A 78 44.30 -8.92 27.48
N PHE A 79 45.46 -9.49 27.13
CA PHE A 79 46.08 -9.29 25.82
C PHE A 79 46.00 -10.49 24.89
N PHE A 80 46.17 -11.71 25.41
CA PHE A 80 46.18 -12.93 24.60
C PHE A 80 44.79 -13.54 24.46
N ASP A 81 44.50 -14.04 23.26
CA ASP A 81 43.30 -14.84 22.98
C ASP A 81 43.52 -16.32 23.35
N LEU A 82 44.76 -16.82 23.20
CA LEU A 82 45.19 -18.16 23.61
C LEU A 82 46.56 -18.09 24.28
N ILE A 83 46.71 -18.78 25.42
CA ILE A 83 48.00 -19.10 26.02
C ILE A 83 48.14 -20.62 26.04
N HIS A 84 49.26 -21.15 25.53
CA HIS A 84 49.56 -22.57 25.45
C HIS A 84 50.80 -22.93 26.28
N VAL A 85 50.73 -24.07 26.97
CA VAL A 85 51.82 -24.64 27.77
C VAL A 85 51.92 -26.14 27.52
N ARG A 86 53.13 -26.66 27.32
CA ARG A 86 53.33 -28.11 27.17
C ARG A 86 54.60 -28.62 27.85
N SER A 87 54.44 -29.65 28.68
CA SER A 87 55.54 -30.37 29.34
C SER A 87 56.48 -29.49 30.16
N LEU A 88 55.93 -28.58 30.98
CA LEU A 88 56.72 -27.72 31.88
C LEU A 88 56.88 -28.29 33.30
N TYR A 89 56.46 -29.55 33.52
CA TYR A 89 56.75 -30.28 34.74
C TYR A 89 58.26 -30.24 35.10
N GLY A 90 58.58 -29.93 36.35
CA GLY A 90 59.96 -29.76 36.81
C GLY A 90 60.66 -28.47 36.36
N ALA A 91 60.02 -27.60 35.55
CA ALA A 91 60.59 -26.32 35.10
C ALA A 91 60.04 -25.10 35.86
N VAL A 92 58.79 -25.14 36.32
CA VAL A 92 58.11 -24.05 37.05
C VAL A 92 58.24 -24.24 38.58
N ALA A 93 58.62 -23.18 39.28
CA ALA A 93 58.80 -23.20 40.74
C ALA A 93 57.49 -22.98 41.52
N ASP A 94 56.65 -22.04 41.09
CA ASP A 94 55.35 -21.73 41.71
C ASP A 94 54.22 -21.75 40.67
N TRP A 95 53.57 -22.90 40.54
CA TRP A 95 52.46 -23.11 39.62
C TRP A 95 51.23 -22.25 39.94
N PRO A 96 50.76 -22.12 41.20
CA PRO A 96 49.69 -21.19 41.55
C PRO A 96 49.97 -19.74 41.13
N ALA A 97 51.20 -19.24 41.31
CA ALA A 97 51.57 -17.90 40.85
C ALA A 97 51.56 -17.82 39.32
N PHE A 98 52.14 -18.82 38.64
CA PHE A 98 52.13 -18.91 37.19
C PHE A 98 50.70 -18.86 36.61
N TYR A 99 49.75 -19.62 37.16
CA TYR A 99 48.36 -19.60 36.69
C TYR A 99 47.66 -18.26 36.91
N ARG A 100 47.95 -17.54 38.00
CA ARG A 100 47.45 -16.16 38.18
C ARG A 100 48.02 -15.22 37.12
N THR A 101 49.29 -15.38 36.77
CA THR A 101 49.92 -14.62 35.68
C THR A 101 49.29 -14.94 34.33
N VAL A 102 49.03 -16.22 34.01
CA VAL A 102 48.29 -16.62 32.81
C VAL A 102 46.93 -15.94 32.77
N LEU A 103 46.15 -16.03 33.85
CA LEU A 103 44.80 -15.46 33.91
C LEU A 103 44.81 -13.93 33.75
N LYS A 104 45.80 -13.24 34.32
CA LYS A 104 45.97 -11.79 34.22
C LYS A 104 46.17 -11.31 32.77
N HIS A 105 46.89 -12.09 31.95
CA HIS A 105 47.24 -11.70 30.57
C HIS A 105 46.28 -12.29 29.53
N LEU A 106 45.36 -13.15 29.92
CA LEU A 106 44.33 -13.71 29.06
C LEU A 106 43.13 -12.75 28.95
N LYS A 107 42.61 -12.53 27.74
CA LYS A 107 41.39 -11.73 27.54
C LYS A 107 40.17 -12.37 28.22
N PRO A 108 39.16 -11.58 28.63
CA PRO A 108 37.85 -12.11 28.90
C PRO A 108 37.31 -12.81 27.65
N GLY A 109 36.98 -14.10 27.77
CA GLY A 109 36.60 -14.99 26.69
C GLY A 109 37.77 -15.72 26.00
N GLY A 110 39.02 -15.50 26.45
CA GLY A 110 40.20 -16.20 25.95
C GLY A 110 40.39 -17.59 26.55
N TRP A 111 41.25 -18.39 25.90
CA TRP A 111 41.51 -19.78 26.24
C TRP A 111 42.91 -20.03 26.82
N PHE A 112 43.00 -20.93 27.81
CA PHE A 112 44.27 -21.52 28.23
C PHE A 112 44.26 -23.02 27.93
N ASP A 113 45.27 -23.50 27.20
CA ASP A 113 45.45 -24.91 26.83
C ASP A 113 46.78 -25.43 27.41
N GLN A 114 46.71 -26.41 28.30
CA GLN A 114 47.87 -26.96 28.99
C GLN A 114 47.94 -28.48 28.80
N LEU A 115 49.10 -29.00 28.38
CA LEU A 115 49.38 -30.44 28.30
C LEU A 115 50.55 -30.82 29.21
N GLU A 116 50.30 -31.70 30.18
CA GLU A 116 51.34 -32.22 31.10
C GLU A 116 51.38 -33.74 31.11
N MET A 117 52.59 -34.29 31.24
CA MET A 117 52.84 -35.72 31.31
C MET A 117 53.14 -36.13 32.75
N SER A 118 52.53 -37.22 33.20
CA SER A 118 52.89 -37.82 34.49
C SER A 118 54.23 -38.53 34.37
N ILE A 119 55.09 -38.35 35.36
CA ILE A 119 56.34 -39.12 35.47
C ILE A 119 56.15 -40.48 36.17
N GLN A 120 54.91 -40.84 36.51
CA GLN A 120 54.57 -42.09 37.20
C GLN A 120 54.24 -43.20 36.20
N PHE A 121 55.17 -44.14 36.05
CA PHE A 121 54.96 -45.32 35.21
C PHE A 121 53.98 -46.30 35.87
N LYS A 122 53.04 -46.81 35.07
CA LYS A 122 51.99 -47.77 35.44
C LYS A 122 51.98 -48.92 34.44
N SER A 123 51.35 -50.04 34.80
CA SER A 123 51.10 -51.13 33.86
C SER A 123 49.69 -51.69 33.97
N HIS A 124 49.15 -52.13 32.83
CA HIS A 124 47.81 -52.75 32.79
C HIS A 124 47.76 -54.11 33.48
N ASN A 125 48.88 -54.83 33.52
CA ASN A 125 48.97 -56.18 34.10
C ASN A 125 49.55 -56.21 35.53
N GLY A 126 49.82 -55.04 36.15
CA GLY A 126 50.34 -54.95 37.51
C GLY A 126 51.82 -55.37 37.67
N SER A 127 52.53 -55.56 36.56
CA SER A 127 53.96 -55.91 36.53
C SER A 127 54.90 -54.85 37.13
N ILE A 128 54.50 -53.57 37.12
CA ILE A 128 55.27 -52.48 37.71
C ILE A 128 54.93 -52.43 39.19
N THR A 129 55.73 -53.14 39.98
CA THR A 129 55.65 -53.18 41.44
C THR A 129 56.44 -52.05 42.09
N ASP A 130 56.42 -51.96 43.42
CA ASP A 130 57.10 -50.90 44.17
C ASP A 130 58.61 -50.82 43.95
N ASP A 131 59.24 -51.98 43.71
CA ASP A 131 60.69 -52.13 43.51
C ASP A 131 61.08 -52.16 42.02
N HIS A 132 60.11 -52.09 41.10
CA HIS A 132 60.38 -52.10 39.66
C HIS A 132 61.09 -50.81 39.25
N VAL A 133 62.13 -50.91 38.40
CA VAL A 133 63.00 -49.77 38.03
C VAL A 133 62.21 -48.56 37.50
N LEU A 134 61.14 -48.79 36.73
CA LEU A 134 60.27 -47.72 36.21
C LEU A 134 59.56 -46.95 37.34
N ASN A 135 59.15 -47.62 38.42
CA ASN A 135 58.53 -46.96 39.57
C ASN A 135 59.57 -46.31 40.49
N VAL A 136 60.73 -46.94 40.66
CA VAL A 136 61.88 -46.34 41.36
C VAL A 136 62.30 -45.04 40.69
N TRP A 137 62.29 -44.98 39.35
CA TRP A 137 62.50 -43.75 38.58
C TRP A 137 61.49 -42.68 38.96
N SER A 138 60.20 -43.01 38.95
CA SER A 138 59.13 -42.08 39.32
C SER A 138 59.32 -41.51 40.73
N LYS A 139 59.55 -42.38 41.73
CA LYS A 139 59.78 -41.96 43.13
C LYS A 139 61.02 -41.07 43.27
N THR A 140 62.11 -41.45 42.61
CA THR A 140 63.37 -40.70 42.64
C THR A 140 63.21 -39.31 42.04
N PHE A 141 62.52 -39.17 40.91
CA PHE A 141 62.30 -37.87 40.28
C PHE A 141 61.30 -37.00 41.02
N ILE A 142 60.25 -37.58 41.62
CA ILE A 142 59.36 -36.83 42.51
C ILE A 142 60.18 -36.27 43.68
N GLU A 143 60.95 -37.10 44.38
CA GLU A 143 61.79 -36.65 45.50
C GLU A 143 62.79 -35.58 45.08
N ALA A 144 63.45 -35.78 43.94
CA ALA A 144 64.42 -34.82 43.42
C ALA A 144 63.77 -33.48 43.06
N GLY A 145 62.56 -33.48 42.49
CA GLY A 145 61.78 -32.26 42.23
C GLY A 145 61.41 -31.51 43.50
N GLU A 146 60.96 -32.22 44.54
CA GLU A 146 60.64 -31.61 45.84
C GLU A 146 61.90 -30.98 46.50
N ARG A 147 63.07 -31.63 46.39
CA ARG A 147 64.34 -31.06 46.85
C ARG A 147 64.81 -29.87 45.99
N PHE A 148 64.55 -29.91 44.68
CA PHE A 148 64.89 -28.85 43.75
C PHE A 148 63.95 -27.64 43.85
N GLY A 149 62.77 -27.81 44.45
CA GLY A 149 61.73 -26.79 44.54
C GLY A 149 60.91 -26.63 43.26
N LYS A 150 60.92 -27.62 42.36
CA LYS A 150 60.15 -27.64 41.12
C LYS A 150 59.46 -28.99 40.96
N THR A 151 58.14 -29.00 41.10
CA THR A 151 57.39 -30.26 41.20
C THR A 151 57.24 -30.97 39.84
N PHE A 152 57.38 -32.29 39.87
CA PHE A 152 57.04 -33.17 38.75
C PHE A 152 55.60 -33.70 38.83
N ARG A 153 54.83 -33.30 39.85
CA ARG A 153 53.47 -33.79 40.10
C ARG A 153 52.39 -32.91 39.46
N ILE A 154 52.76 -31.92 38.64
CA ILE A 154 51.81 -30.94 38.11
C ILE A 154 50.69 -31.57 37.29
N ALA A 155 50.95 -32.67 36.58
CA ALA A 155 49.93 -33.42 35.85
C ALA A 155 48.72 -33.78 36.73
N ASP A 156 48.97 -34.16 37.99
CA ASP A 156 47.93 -34.53 38.97
C ASP A 156 47.35 -33.32 39.74
N LEU A 157 48.09 -32.21 39.82
CA LEU A 157 47.74 -31.04 40.65
C LEU A 157 47.06 -29.91 39.87
N SER A 158 47.22 -29.86 38.55
CA SER A 158 46.82 -28.74 37.69
C SER A 158 45.34 -28.36 37.87
N LYS A 159 44.44 -29.34 37.88
CA LYS A 159 42.99 -29.08 38.00
C LYS A 159 42.62 -28.22 39.21
N GLY A 160 43.13 -28.57 40.38
CA GLY A 160 42.84 -27.83 41.62
C GLY A 160 43.45 -26.43 41.58
N TYR A 161 44.71 -26.32 41.17
CA TYR A 161 45.39 -25.03 41.07
C TYR A 161 44.75 -24.08 40.05
N LEU A 162 44.22 -24.60 38.94
CA LEU A 162 43.48 -23.82 37.95
C LEU A 162 42.14 -23.30 38.51
N GLN A 163 41.43 -24.11 39.32
CA GLN A 163 40.21 -23.67 40.02
C GLN A 163 40.53 -22.55 40.99
N ASP A 164 41.57 -22.74 41.81
CA ASP A 164 41.98 -21.76 42.82
C ASP A 164 42.47 -20.44 42.20
N ALA A 165 43.05 -20.50 40.99
CA ALA A 165 43.48 -19.32 40.25
C ALA A 165 42.31 -18.51 39.67
N GLY A 166 41.11 -19.10 39.52
CA GLY A 166 39.90 -18.40 39.04
C GLY A 166 39.48 -18.73 37.61
N PHE A 167 40.04 -19.78 36.98
CA PHE A 167 39.57 -20.24 35.68
C PHE A 167 38.17 -20.85 35.77
N THR A 168 37.35 -20.62 34.74
CA THR A 168 36.00 -21.20 34.61
C THR A 168 35.94 -22.22 33.48
N ASN A 169 34.92 -23.08 33.47
CA ASN A 169 34.72 -24.11 32.44
C ASN A 169 35.93 -25.03 32.21
N ILE A 170 36.46 -25.60 33.30
CA ILE A 170 37.64 -26.47 33.25
C ILE A 170 37.32 -27.83 32.65
N VAL A 171 37.90 -28.12 31.48
CA VAL A 171 37.82 -29.42 30.81
C VAL A 171 39.15 -30.14 30.96
N GLU A 172 39.14 -31.30 31.61
CA GLU A 172 40.30 -32.19 31.77
C GLU A 172 40.12 -33.44 30.90
N THR A 173 41.08 -33.71 30.03
CA THR A 173 41.12 -34.91 29.20
C THR A 173 42.36 -35.73 29.55
N ARG A 174 42.17 -37.00 29.90
CA ARG A 174 43.24 -37.91 30.30
C ARG A 174 43.49 -38.96 29.22
N TYR A 175 44.74 -39.12 28.81
CA TYR A 175 45.20 -40.13 27.87
C TYR A 175 46.20 -41.08 28.54
N GLU A 176 46.11 -42.36 28.21
CA GLU A 176 47.15 -43.34 28.57
C GLU A 176 48.18 -43.40 27.44
N LEU A 177 49.42 -43.00 27.71
CA LEU A 177 50.50 -43.01 26.72
C LEU A 177 51.36 -44.27 26.90
N PRO A 178 51.20 -45.30 26.03
CA PRO A 178 51.96 -46.54 26.16
C PRO A 178 53.45 -46.34 25.89
N ILE A 179 54.27 -47.25 26.40
CA ILE A 179 55.72 -47.30 26.16
C ILE A 179 56.07 -48.63 25.52
N GLY A 180 56.60 -48.57 24.31
CA GLY A 180 56.92 -49.74 23.50
C GLY A 180 55.75 -50.22 22.65
N GLY A 181 55.99 -51.30 21.91
CA GLY A 181 55.06 -51.81 20.90
C GLY A 181 54.08 -52.88 21.38
N TRP A 182 53.79 -52.95 22.69
CA TRP A 182 53.04 -54.06 23.30
C TRP A 182 51.53 -54.01 23.03
N SER A 183 50.96 -52.83 22.74
CA SER A 183 49.52 -52.72 22.48
C SER A 183 49.11 -53.50 21.23
N SER A 184 47.97 -54.21 21.32
CA SER A 184 47.37 -54.89 20.17
C SER A 184 46.79 -53.89 19.16
N ASP A 185 46.35 -52.72 19.63
CA ASP A 185 45.83 -51.64 18.80
C ASP A 185 46.94 -51.01 17.93
N LYS A 186 46.68 -50.85 16.62
CA LYS A 186 47.68 -50.38 15.67
C LYS A 186 48.13 -48.95 15.97
N HIS A 187 47.21 -48.07 16.36
CA HIS A 187 47.49 -46.66 16.65
C HIS A 187 48.34 -46.55 17.93
N PHE A 188 47.90 -47.18 19.02
CA PHE A 188 48.64 -47.20 20.29
C PHE A 188 50.00 -47.91 20.19
N ARG A 189 50.12 -48.95 19.35
CA ARG A 189 51.40 -49.62 19.10
C ARG A 189 52.41 -48.70 18.41
N VAL A 190 51.98 -47.90 17.44
CA VAL A 190 52.86 -46.94 16.76
C VAL A 190 53.22 -45.80 17.70
N MET A 191 52.24 -45.27 18.43
CA MET A 191 52.44 -44.23 19.43
C MET A 191 53.43 -44.68 20.52
N GLY A 192 53.27 -45.90 21.05
CA GLY A 192 54.14 -46.44 22.08
C GLY A 192 55.56 -46.69 21.62
N ARG A 193 55.78 -47.05 20.34
CA ARG A 193 57.13 -47.11 19.75
C ARG A 193 57.81 -45.74 19.67
N TRP A 194 57.06 -44.71 19.29
CA TRP A 194 57.58 -43.33 19.32
C TRP A 194 57.89 -42.85 20.74
N ASN A 195 57.03 -43.19 21.71
CA ASN A 195 57.26 -42.83 23.10
C ASN A 195 58.45 -43.60 23.73
N LEU A 196 58.65 -44.87 23.35
CA LEU A 196 59.84 -45.62 23.75
C LEU A 196 61.11 -44.92 23.26
N LEU A 197 61.16 -44.52 21.99
CA LEU A 197 62.28 -43.77 21.44
C LEU A 197 62.51 -42.45 22.20
N HIS A 198 61.44 -41.70 22.46
CA HIS A 198 61.50 -40.46 23.24
C HIS A 198 62.11 -40.69 24.63
N CYS A 199 61.69 -41.73 25.34
CA CYS A 199 62.26 -42.08 26.63
C CYS A 199 63.73 -42.51 26.51
N GLU A 200 64.07 -43.38 25.55
CA GLU A 200 65.44 -43.89 25.39
C GLU A 200 66.47 -42.81 25.07
N GLU A 201 66.10 -41.85 24.21
CA GLU A 201 66.95 -40.72 23.85
C GLU A 201 67.01 -39.67 24.98
N GLY A 202 65.94 -39.51 25.75
CA GLY A 202 65.78 -38.43 26.74
C GLY A 202 66.31 -38.73 28.15
N ILE A 203 66.17 -39.96 28.65
CA ILE A 203 66.40 -40.31 30.08
C ILE A 203 67.74 -39.86 30.64
N GLU A 204 68.81 -39.91 29.83
CA GLU A 204 70.14 -39.49 30.29
C GLU A 204 70.21 -37.97 30.49
N GLY A 205 69.66 -37.20 29.54
CA GLY A 205 69.57 -35.74 29.66
C GLY A 205 68.70 -35.29 30.84
N TRP A 206 67.61 -36.01 31.11
CA TRP A 206 66.69 -35.71 32.23
C TRP A 206 67.30 -36.02 33.59
N ALA A 207 68.03 -37.15 33.71
CA ALA A 207 68.57 -37.60 35.00
C ALA A 207 69.88 -36.93 35.39
N MET A 208 70.78 -36.67 34.43
CA MET A 208 72.18 -36.41 34.76
C MET A 208 72.36 -35.23 35.70
N ALA A 209 71.79 -34.06 35.37
CA ALA A 209 71.92 -32.87 36.21
C ALA A 209 71.15 -33.01 37.54
N LEU A 210 69.95 -33.59 37.51
CA LEU A 210 69.09 -33.69 38.67
C LEU A 210 69.63 -34.68 39.71
N LEU A 211 70.03 -35.88 39.29
CA LEU A 211 70.51 -36.91 40.21
C LEU A 211 71.91 -36.60 40.75
N THR A 212 72.81 -36.01 39.95
CA THR A 212 74.15 -35.65 40.44
C THR A 212 74.15 -34.39 41.29
N ARG A 213 73.50 -33.30 40.82
CA ARG A 213 73.58 -31.99 41.49
C ARG A 213 72.58 -31.83 42.63
N VAL A 214 71.40 -32.47 42.56
CA VAL A 214 70.34 -32.36 43.57
C VAL A 214 70.31 -33.58 44.50
N MET A 215 70.37 -34.80 43.94
CA MET A 215 70.34 -36.03 44.76
C MET A 215 71.73 -36.47 45.26
N GLY A 216 72.81 -35.89 44.74
CA GLY A 216 74.18 -36.14 45.20
C GLY A 216 74.78 -37.49 44.74
N TRP A 217 74.19 -38.13 43.73
CA TRP A 217 74.67 -39.41 43.21
C TRP A 217 75.97 -39.22 42.41
N SER A 218 76.82 -40.24 42.40
CA SER A 218 77.99 -40.27 41.53
C SER A 218 77.56 -40.47 40.07
N TYR A 219 78.41 -40.06 39.13
CA TYR A 219 78.17 -40.27 37.70
C TYR A 219 77.97 -41.76 37.37
N GLU A 220 78.75 -42.64 37.99
CA GLU A 220 78.68 -44.09 37.82
C GLU A 220 77.36 -44.65 38.33
N GLU A 221 76.87 -44.18 39.49
CA GLU A 221 75.57 -44.59 40.05
C GLU A 221 74.42 -44.23 39.10
N VAL A 222 74.45 -43.01 38.54
CA VAL A 222 73.46 -42.56 37.55
C VAL A 222 73.53 -43.40 36.28
N GLN A 223 74.73 -43.70 35.76
CA GLN A 223 74.87 -44.53 34.55
C GLN A 223 74.36 -45.97 34.76
N VAL A 224 74.59 -46.57 35.93
CA VAL A 224 74.02 -47.87 36.29
C VAL A 224 72.49 -47.80 36.33
N PHE A 225 71.95 -46.77 36.95
CA PHE A 225 70.50 -46.57 37.03
C PHE A 225 69.88 -46.37 35.63
N LEU A 226 70.51 -45.59 34.76
CA LEU A 226 70.09 -45.42 33.37
C LEU A 226 70.15 -46.72 32.57
N ALA A 227 71.16 -47.56 32.78
CA ALA A 227 71.23 -48.88 32.14
C ALA A 227 70.07 -49.79 32.57
N GLN A 228 69.71 -49.78 33.86
CA GLN A 228 68.55 -50.50 34.37
C GLN A 228 67.24 -49.92 33.80
N MET A 229 67.12 -48.60 33.70
CA MET A 229 65.97 -47.91 33.14
C MET A 229 65.76 -48.29 31.66
N ARG A 230 66.82 -48.27 30.84
CA ARG A 230 66.78 -48.72 29.43
C ARG A 230 66.31 -50.16 29.31
N LYS A 231 66.76 -51.04 30.21
CA LYS A 231 66.30 -52.44 30.26
C LYS A 231 64.80 -52.51 30.59
N GLY A 232 64.34 -51.75 31.57
CA GLY A 232 62.92 -51.70 31.95
C GLY A 232 62.01 -51.15 30.86
N LEU A 233 62.42 -50.09 30.17
CA LEU A 233 61.67 -49.49 29.05
C LEU A 233 61.53 -50.44 27.85
N ARG A 234 62.53 -51.28 27.61
CA ARG A 234 62.55 -52.24 26.49
C ARG A 234 61.75 -53.50 26.75
N ASP A 235 61.31 -53.75 27.98
CA ASP A 235 60.59 -54.96 28.35
C ASP A 235 59.13 -54.88 27.90
N PRO A 236 58.73 -55.59 26.82
CA PRO A 236 57.39 -55.51 26.30
C PRO A 236 56.36 -56.16 27.22
N ASP A 237 56.77 -57.07 28.11
CA ASP A 237 55.86 -57.80 29.00
C ASP A 237 55.38 -56.94 30.18
N THR A 238 56.04 -55.79 30.40
CA THR A 238 55.61 -54.83 31.42
C THR A 238 54.30 -54.15 31.07
N HIS A 239 53.92 -54.05 29.80
CA HIS A 239 52.74 -53.28 29.36
C HIS A 239 52.72 -51.86 29.97
N ALA A 240 53.88 -51.21 30.00
CA ALA A 240 54.08 -49.94 30.67
C ALA A 240 53.41 -48.77 29.92
N TYR A 241 52.83 -47.84 30.69
CA TYR A 241 52.29 -46.55 30.23
C TYR A 241 52.44 -45.49 31.33
N TYR A 242 52.22 -44.22 31.00
CA TYR A 242 51.93 -43.18 31.99
C TYR A 242 50.84 -42.26 31.45
N ASP A 243 50.21 -41.48 32.34
CA ASP A 243 49.10 -40.61 31.98
C ASP A 243 49.58 -39.28 31.38
N VAL A 244 48.83 -38.76 30.42
CA VAL A 244 48.97 -37.40 29.89
C VAL A 244 47.65 -36.67 30.10
N PHE A 245 47.71 -35.46 30.65
CA PHE A 245 46.54 -34.64 30.94
C PHE A 245 46.55 -33.41 30.05
N VAL A 246 45.40 -33.11 29.44
CA VAL A 246 45.16 -31.89 28.66
C VAL A 246 44.04 -31.09 29.31
N TYR A 247 44.28 -29.82 29.59
CA TYR A 247 43.34 -28.90 30.20
C TYR A 247 42.96 -27.78 29.22
N GLY A 248 41.66 -27.60 28.96
CA GLY A 248 41.13 -26.46 28.19
C GLY A 248 40.18 -25.63 29.05
N LEU A 249 40.40 -24.30 29.10
CA LEU A 249 39.75 -23.39 30.07
C LEU A 249 39.28 -22.08 29.42
N LEU A 250 38.12 -21.56 29.83
CA LEU A 250 37.57 -20.28 29.36
C LEU A 250 37.42 -19.29 30.52
N TYR A 251 37.90 -18.06 30.36
CA TYR A 251 37.77 -17.00 31.38
C TYR A 251 36.58 -16.04 31.08
N PHE A 252 35.74 -15.70 32.06
CA PHE A 252 34.64 -14.71 31.92
C PHE A 252 34.73 -13.59 32.97
N SER A 253 34.47 -12.34 32.59
CA SER A 253 34.48 -11.18 33.52
C SER A 253 33.10 -10.94 34.17
N LEU A 254 33.09 -10.59 35.47
CA LEU A 254 31.87 -10.27 36.24
C LEU A 254 31.11 -9.02 35.74
N LEU A 255 31.77 -8.16 34.96
CA LEU A 255 31.19 -6.94 34.38
C LEU A 255 30.11 -7.24 33.33
N LEU A 256 30.25 -8.34 32.58
CA LEU A 256 29.26 -8.76 31.59
C LEU A 256 27.93 -9.16 32.23
N ILE A 257 27.96 -9.87 33.37
CA ILE A 257 26.75 -10.26 34.12
C ILE A 257 26.03 -9.03 34.68
N SER A 258 26.79 -8.04 35.16
CA SER A 258 26.26 -6.78 35.69
C SER A 258 25.64 -5.91 34.60
N PHE A 259 26.20 -5.93 33.38
CA PHE A 259 25.63 -5.26 32.22
C PHE A 259 24.28 -5.87 31.80
N PHE A 260 24.21 -7.20 31.68
CA PHE A 260 22.96 -7.87 31.28
C PHE A 260 21.84 -7.71 32.32
N THR A 261 22.17 -7.71 33.62
CA THR A 261 21.18 -7.47 34.68
C THR A 261 20.64 -6.02 34.66
N ALA A 262 21.49 -5.01 34.40
CA ALA A 262 21.05 -3.62 34.25
C ALA A 262 20.16 -3.43 33.00
N VAL A 263 20.55 -4.00 31.86
CA VAL A 263 19.75 -3.99 30.63
C VAL A 263 18.38 -4.64 30.86
N PHE A 264 18.34 -5.77 31.56
CA PHE A 264 17.09 -6.45 31.88
C PHE A 264 16.19 -5.62 32.82
N ALA A 265 16.76 -4.97 33.83
CA ALA A 265 16.01 -4.08 34.72
C ALA A 265 15.41 -2.87 33.98
N VAL A 266 16.18 -2.22 33.09
CA VAL A 266 15.68 -1.12 32.24
C VAL A 266 14.56 -1.60 31.31
N ALA A 267 14.70 -2.78 30.71
CA ALA A 267 13.66 -3.37 29.88
C ALA A 267 12.35 -3.61 30.65
N ILE A 268 12.43 -4.11 31.90
CA ILE A 268 11.25 -4.29 32.76
C ILE A 268 10.59 -2.95 33.09
N ILE A 269 11.37 -1.94 33.48
CA ILE A 269 10.84 -0.60 33.81
C ILE A 269 10.14 0.01 32.60
N ASN A 270 10.75 -0.06 31.42
CA ASN A 270 10.13 0.41 30.17
C ASN A 270 8.84 -0.35 29.83
N TYR A 271 8.81 -1.67 30.05
CA TYR A 271 7.63 -2.49 29.81
C TYR A 271 6.48 -2.13 30.77
N VAL A 272 6.77 -1.99 32.06
CA VAL A 272 5.78 -1.57 33.08
C VAL A 272 5.29 -0.16 32.80
N GLY A 273 6.19 0.78 32.47
CA GLY A 273 5.83 2.15 32.07
C GLY A 273 4.90 2.17 30.85
N SER A 274 5.17 1.33 29.85
CA SER A 274 4.32 1.18 28.67
C SER A 274 2.92 0.65 29.01
N ILE A 275 2.81 -0.30 29.95
CA ILE A 275 1.52 -0.81 30.44
C ILE A 275 0.72 0.32 31.10
N VAL A 276 1.34 1.07 32.01
CA VAL A 276 0.69 2.19 32.71
C VAL A 276 0.22 3.25 31.72
N TYR A 277 1.08 3.64 30.77
CA TYR A 277 0.72 4.55 29.69
C TYR A 277 -0.50 4.05 28.89
N ARG A 278 -0.47 2.80 28.41
CA ARG A 278 -1.54 2.20 27.57
C ARG A 278 -2.91 2.11 28.24
N LEU A 279 -2.92 1.95 29.57
CA LEU A 279 -4.14 1.82 30.36
C LEU A 279 -4.75 3.16 30.74
N TYR A 280 -3.94 4.16 31.10
CA TYR A 280 -4.44 5.38 31.74
C TYR A 280 -4.23 6.65 30.92
N PHE A 281 -3.19 6.72 30.08
CA PHE A 281 -2.77 7.95 29.40
C PHE A 281 -2.87 7.88 27.88
N HIS A 282 -2.95 6.67 27.31
CA HIS A 282 -3.11 6.49 25.88
C HIS A 282 -4.44 7.10 25.41
N PRO A 283 -4.51 7.77 24.26
CA PRO A 283 -5.75 8.40 23.76
C PRO A 283 -6.94 7.43 23.68
N LEU A 284 -6.67 6.16 23.36
CA LEU A 284 -7.66 5.07 23.32
C LEU A 284 -7.96 4.42 24.69
N ALA A 285 -7.53 5.00 25.82
CA ALA A 285 -7.71 4.41 27.16
C ALA A 285 -9.20 4.22 27.53
N ASN A 286 -10.03 5.20 27.16
CA ASN A 286 -11.46 5.25 27.47
C ASN A 286 -12.31 4.29 26.63
N ILE A 287 -11.74 3.71 25.57
CA ILE A 287 -12.46 2.78 24.69
C ILE A 287 -12.55 1.40 25.36
N PRO A 288 -13.73 0.74 25.38
CA PRO A 288 -13.91 -0.56 26.03
C PRO A 288 -13.12 -1.66 25.30
N GLY A 289 -12.67 -2.67 26.05
CA GLY A 289 -11.97 -3.84 25.49
C GLY A 289 -11.26 -4.65 26.58
N PRO A 290 -10.80 -5.88 26.28
CA PRO A 290 -10.10 -6.73 27.23
C PRO A 290 -8.81 -6.10 27.75
N LEU A 291 -8.48 -6.32 29.04
CA LEU A 291 -7.28 -5.78 29.66
C LEU A 291 -6.00 -6.14 28.87
N PHE A 292 -5.85 -7.41 28.49
CA PHE A 292 -4.69 -7.89 27.75
C PHE A 292 -4.60 -7.29 26.34
N ALA A 293 -5.73 -7.08 25.67
CA ALA A 293 -5.78 -6.40 24.37
C ALA A 293 -5.27 -4.96 24.45
N LYS A 294 -5.58 -4.25 25.54
CA LYS A 294 -5.14 -2.85 25.75
C LYS A 294 -3.63 -2.73 25.99
N ILE A 295 -3.00 -3.73 26.60
CA ILE A 295 -1.61 -3.61 27.07
C ILE A 295 -0.59 -4.30 26.17
N THR A 296 -0.98 -5.32 25.38
CA THR A 296 -0.04 -6.11 24.58
C THR A 296 -0.66 -6.67 23.30
N TYR A 297 0.16 -6.74 22.24
CA TYR A 297 -0.19 -7.45 21.00
C TYR A 297 -0.21 -8.97 21.17
N LEU A 298 0.35 -9.51 22.26
CA LEU A 298 0.31 -10.95 22.56
C LEU A 298 -1.12 -11.50 22.67
N TYR A 299 -2.09 -10.65 22.99
CA TYR A 299 -3.50 -11.03 23.02
C TYR A 299 -4.00 -11.42 21.63
N SER A 300 -3.79 -10.59 20.61
CA SER A 300 -4.19 -10.92 19.23
C SER A 300 -3.33 -12.04 18.66
N PHE A 301 -2.02 -12.05 18.96
CA PHE A 301 -1.11 -13.13 18.57
C PHE A 301 -1.55 -14.50 19.10
N TYR A 302 -2.01 -14.59 20.36
CA TYR A 302 -2.53 -15.83 20.93
C TYR A 302 -3.67 -16.42 20.10
N TYR A 303 -4.68 -15.63 19.76
CA TYR A 303 -5.81 -16.13 18.97
C TYR A 303 -5.45 -16.40 17.50
N ASN A 304 -4.59 -15.56 16.91
CA ASN A 304 -4.19 -15.69 15.52
C ASN A 304 -3.25 -16.89 15.30
N CYS A 305 -2.24 -17.05 16.14
CA CYS A 305 -1.19 -18.07 15.95
C CYS A 305 -1.47 -19.35 16.76
N LEU A 306 -1.82 -19.23 18.05
CA LEU A 306 -1.94 -20.39 18.95
C LEU A 306 -3.35 -21.02 18.97
N CYS A 307 -4.40 -20.26 18.65
CA CYS A 307 -5.77 -20.77 18.53
C CYS A 307 -6.23 -21.02 17.09
N GLY A 308 -5.30 -21.14 16.14
CA GLY A 308 -5.61 -21.48 14.75
C GLY A 308 -6.39 -20.39 13.99
N GLY A 309 -6.00 -19.13 14.12
CA GLY A 309 -6.56 -18.03 13.33
C GLY A 309 -7.95 -17.53 13.77
N ARG A 310 -8.40 -17.86 14.99
CA ARG A 310 -9.79 -17.61 15.46
C ARG A 310 -10.01 -16.22 16.06
N PHE A 311 -9.12 -15.26 15.82
CA PHE A 311 -9.24 -13.92 16.42
C PHE A 311 -10.48 -13.17 15.93
N TYR A 312 -10.89 -13.34 14.67
CA TYR A 312 -12.12 -12.71 14.14
C TYR A 312 -13.39 -13.19 14.88
N MET A 313 -13.48 -14.48 15.22
CA MET A 313 -14.56 -15.01 16.06
C MET A 313 -14.51 -14.40 17.47
N LYS A 314 -13.29 -14.21 18.00
CA LYS A 314 -13.12 -13.56 19.29
C LYS A 314 -13.55 -12.10 19.25
N ILE A 315 -13.26 -11.36 18.17
CA ILE A 315 -13.70 -9.98 17.98
C ILE A 315 -15.24 -9.90 17.99
N GLU A 316 -15.94 -10.81 17.29
CA GLU A 316 -17.40 -10.91 17.32
C GLU A 316 -17.93 -11.14 18.76
N GLU A 317 -17.30 -12.07 19.50
CA GLU A 317 -17.62 -12.33 20.90
C GLU A 317 -17.38 -11.09 21.79
N LEU A 318 -16.29 -10.36 21.58
CA LEU A 318 -15.96 -9.14 22.32
C LEU A 318 -16.99 -8.05 22.08
N HIS A 319 -17.44 -7.89 20.85
CA HIS A 319 -18.52 -6.98 20.49
C HIS A 319 -19.84 -7.36 21.20
N LYS A 320 -20.15 -8.66 21.35
CA LYS A 320 -21.30 -9.16 22.13
C LYS A 320 -21.15 -8.94 23.65
N ILE A 321 -19.96 -9.12 24.20
CA ILE A 321 -19.68 -8.99 25.65
C ILE A 321 -19.63 -7.52 26.08
N HIS A 322 -18.85 -6.70 25.37
CA HIS A 322 -18.64 -5.31 25.72
C HIS A 322 -19.77 -4.37 25.26
N GLY A 323 -20.75 -4.90 24.51
CA GLY A 323 -21.99 -4.20 24.13
C GLY A 323 -23.03 -4.05 25.24
N LYS A 324 -22.90 -4.74 26.38
CA LYS A 324 -23.86 -4.70 27.49
C LYS A 324 -23.53 -3.67 28.58
N ARG A 325 -23.22 -2.41 28.22
CA ARG A 325 -23.13 -1.32 29.22
C ARG A 325 -24.31 -0.36 29.07
N GLU A 326 -24.91 -0.03 30.21
CA GLU A 326 -26.19 0.64 30.50
C GLU A 326 -26.48 1.99 29.80
N ILE A 327 -25.66 2.47 28.85
CA ILE A 327 -25.76 3.83 28.30
C ILE A 327 -26.66 3.91 27.05
N ILE A 328 -26.83 2.82 26.27
CA ILE A 328 -27.66 2.82 25.05
C ILE A 328 -28.44 1.50 24.92
N PRO A 329 -29.77 1.45 25.20
CA PRO A 329 -30.54 0.21 25.28
C PRO A 329 -30.93 -0.45 23.94
N LEU A 330 -30.51 0.09 22.78
CA LEU A 330 -31.10 -0.24 21.47
C LEU A 330 -30.26 -1.16 20.56
N LEU A 331 -29.04 -1.56 20.95
CA LEU A 331 -28.16 -2.36 20.10
C LEU A 331 -27.91 -3.77 20.69
N SER A 332 -27.99 -4.78 19.83
CA SER A 332 -27.71 -6.20 20.12
C SER A 332 -26.22 -6.48 20.40
N VAL A 333 -25.34 -5.57 19.95
CA VAL A 333 -23.87 -5.69 19.91
C VAL A 333 -23.22 -4.32 20.15
N GLY A 334 -22.09 -4.24 20.87
CA GLY A 334 -21.41 -2.97 21.16
C GLY A 334 -20.72 -2.39 19.92
N PRO A 335 -20.80 -1.08 19.62
CA PRO A 335 -20.38 -0.54 18.31
C PRO A 335 -18.87 -0.37 18.12
N ILE A 336 -18.11 -0.20 19.21
CA ILE A 336 -16.67 0.07 19.21
C ILE A 336 -15.98 -0.73 20.32
N ILE A 337 -14.87 -1.40 19.99
CA ILE A 337 -14.02 -2.09 20.97
C ILE A 337 -12.54 -1.90 20.63
N ARG A 338 -11.68 -1.85 21.65
CA ARG A 338 -10.22 -1.84 21.52
C ARG A 338 -9.69 -3.28 21.54
N ILE A 339 -9.01 -3.67 20.46
CA ILE A 339 -8.59 -5.07 20.22
C ILE A 339 -7.07 -5.28 20.24
N THR A 340 -6.29 -4.19 20.16
CA THR A 340 -4.84 -4.14 20.42
C THR A 340 -4.51 -2.83 21.15
N PRO A 341 -3.25 -2.56 21.54
CA PRO A 341 -2.89 -1.30 22.17
C PRO A 341 -3.22 -0.04 21.36
N ASP A 342 -3.19 -0.11 20.04
CA ASP A 342 -3.33 1.02 19.11
C ASP A 342 -4.51 0.88 18.14
N GLU A 343 -5.27 -0.22 18.22
CA GLU A 343 -6.35 -0.52 17.30
C GLU A 343 -7.71 -0.67 17.96
N ILE A 344 -8.69 -0.07 17.29
CA ILE A 344 -10.12 -0.28 17.53
C ILE A 344 -10.76 -1.04 16.37
N HIS A 345 -11.77 -1.85 16.69
CA HIS A 345 -12.63 -2.51 15.74
C HIS A 345 -14.07 -2.00 15.89
N LEU A 346 -14.73 -1.74 14.76
CA LEU A 346 -16.11 -1.29 14.68
C LEU A 346 -17.00 -2.40 14.12
N SER A 347 -18.23 -2.48 14.63
CA SER A 347 -19.25 -3.44 14.15
C SER A 347 -20.45 -2.78 13.49
N ASP A 348 -20.65 -1.47 13.70
CA ASP A 348 -21.75 -0.72 13.11
C ASP A 348 -21.57 -0.57 11.59
N PRO A 349 -22.48 -1.13 10.77
CA PRO A 349 -22.43 -1.04 9.32
C PRO A 349 -22.29 0.37 8.76
N GLU A 350 -22.85 1.39 9.42
CA GLU A 350 -22.82 2.78 8.94
C GLU A 350 -21.43 3.41 8.99
N ASN A 351 -20.50 2.83 9.76
CA ASN A 351 -19.11 3.30 9.77
C ASN A 351 -18.26 2.71 8.65
N TYR A 352 -18.73 1.66 7.95
CA TYR A 352 -17.97 1.02 6.89
C TYR A 352 -17.66 2.00 5.75
N GLU A 353 -18.64 2.80 5.34
CA GLU A 353 -18.47 3.80 4.28
C GLU A 353 -17.72 5.05 4.75
N LYS A 354 -17.66 5.33 6.06
CA LYS A 354 -16.83 6.42 6.59
C LYS A 354 -15.33 6.14 6.50
N ILE A 355 -14.96 4.85 6.46
CA ILE A 355 -13.56 4.40 6.43
C ILE A 355 -13.18 3.97 5.01
N TYR A 356 -14.03 3.20 4.35
CA TYR A 356 -13.74 2.52 3.09
C TYR A 356 -14.49 3.15 1.89
N TYR A 357 -14.29 4.44 1.65
CA TYR A 357 -14.86 5.18 0.50
C TYR A 357 -13.83 5.50 -0.60
N ILE A 358 -14.30 5.92 -1.77
CA ILE A 358 -13.45 6.37 -2.89
C ILE A 358 -12.79 7.69 -2.48
N GLY A 359 -11.48 7.83 -2.72
CA GLY A 359 -10.73 9.00 -2.23
C GLY A 359 -10.47 9.02 -0.72
N SER A 360 -10.75 7.92 0.00
CA SER A 360 -10.51 7.83 1.45
C SER A 360 -9.10 8.26 1.83
N LYS A 361 -9.02 9.16 2.81
CA LYS A 361 -7.75 9.60 3.41
C LYS A 361 -7.16 8.57 4.37
N TYR A 362 -7.94 7.56 4.76
CA TYR A 362 -7.48 6.46 5.59
C TYR A 362 -6.57 5.53 4.79
N TRP A 363 -5.31 5.36 5.20
CA TRP A 363 -4.35 4.53 4.48
C TRP A 363 -4.13 3.18 5.17
N LYS A 364 -3.56 2.19 4.47
CA LYS A 364 -3.35 0.84 5.00
C LYS A 364 -2.32 0.83 6.13
N SER A 365 -2.59 0.09 7.22
CA SER A 365 -1.66 -0.02 8.37
C SER A 365 -0.37 -0.77 7.98
N PRO A 366 0.82 -0.12 7.98
CA PRO A 366 2.06 -0.78 7.59
C PRO A 366 2.38 -2.00 8.46
N ALA A 367 2.16 -1.92 9.77
CA ALA A 367 2.43 -3.01 10.71
C ALA A 367 1.64 -4.30 10.39
N PHE A 368 0.43 -4.17 9.83
CA PHE A 368 -0.37 -5.32 9.41
C PHE A 368 0.01 -5.79 8.01
N TYR A 369 0.11 -4.89 7.04
CA TYR A 369 0.29 -5.27 5.64
C TYR A 369 1.73 -5.70 5.31
N HIS A 370 2.76 -5.23 6.03
CA HIS A 370 4.13 -5.68 5.82
C HIS A 370 4.37 -7.14 6.20
N ALA A 371 3.53 -7.69 7.09
CA ALA A 371 3.63 -9.10 7.48
C ALA A 371 3.37 -10.07 6.31
N PHE A 372 2.76 -9.62 5.21
CA PHE A 372 2.64 -10.40 3.96
C PHE A 372 3.97 -10.59 3.24
N GLY A 373 4.98 -9.75 3.50
CA GLY A 373 6.32 -9.86 2.91
C GLY A 373 6.38 -9.49 1.42
N THR A 374 5.43 -8.66 0.97
CA THR A 374 5.22 -8.31 -0.45
C THR A 374 5.04 -6.81 -0.62
N ASP A 375 5.80 -6.00 0.11
CA ASP A 375 5.61 -4.55 0.28
C ASP A 375 5.68 -3.75 -1.03
N LYS A 376 6.24 -4.35 -2.09
CA LYS A 376 6.33 -3.74 -3.42
C LYS A 376 5.08 -3.96 -4.27
N SER A 377 4.18 -4.86 -3.88
CA SER A 377 2.90 -5.07 -4.57
C SER A 377 1.89 -3.94 -4.36
N THR A 378 0.94 -3.83 -5.27
CA THR A 378 -0.21 -2.92 -5.18
C THR A 378 -1.07 -3.25 -3.96
N PHE A 379 -1.25 -4.54 -3.65
CA PHE A 379 -2.09 -4.98 -2.52
C PHE A 379 -1.60 -4.49 -1.16
N THR A 380 -0.31 -4.52 -0.87
CA THR A 380 0.24 -4.15 0.46
C THR A 380 0.66 -2.69 0.55
N THR A 381 0.83 -2.00 -0.58
CA THR A 381 1.28 -0.60 -0.63
C THR A 381 0.46 0.29 0.33
N ALA A 382 1.13 0.81 1.36
CA ALA A 382 0.48 1.48 2.48
C ALA A 382 -0.14 2.84 2.08
N ARG A 383 0.65 3.74 1.48
CA ARG A 383 0.24 5.12 1.12
C ARG A 383 -0.70 5.16 -0.09
N ASN A 384 -1.70 6.04 -0.04
CA ASN A 384 -2.75 6.14 -1.06
C ASN A 384 -2.24 6.65 -2.42
N GLU A 385 -1.33 7.62 -2.42
CA GLU A 385 -0.74 8.20 -3.64
C GLU A 385 0.02 7.17 -4.47
N VAL A 386 0.93 6.43 -3.83
CA VAL A 386 1.71 5.37 -4.48
C VAL A 386 0.80 4.24 -4.99
N HIS A 387 -0.20 3.86 -4.18
CA HIS A 387 -1.17 2.85 -4.60
C HIS A 387 -1.97 3.29 -5.82
N ARG A 388 -2.41 4.55 -5.88
CA ARG A 388 -3.21 5.08 -7.00
C ARG A 388 -2.49 4.88 -8.33
N VAL A 389 -1.20 5.19 -8.40
CA VAL A 389 -0.38 5.02 -9.61
C VAL A 389 -0.26 3.55 -10.00
N LYS A 390 0.10 2.67 -9.05
CA LYS A 390 0.20 1.22 -9.32
C LYS A 390 -1.13 0.61 -9.74
N ARG A 391 -2.21 1.03 -9.09
CA ARG A 391 -3.58 0.56 -9.37
C ARG A 391 -4.04 1.00 -10.76
N ALA A 392 -3.70 2.21 -11.20
CA ALA A 392 -3.99 2.68 -12.56
C ALA A 392 -3.34 1.80 -13.63
N ALA A 393 -2.14 1.27 -13.39
CA ALA A 393 -1.48 0.34 -14.32
C ALA A 393 -2.19 -1.03 -14.42
N LEU A 394 -2.88 -1.47 -13.37
CA LEU A 394 -3.58 -2.75 -13.32
C LEU A 394 -5.04 -2.68 -13.79
N ASN A 395 -5.74 -1.59 -13.50
CA ASN A 395 -7.18 -1.42 -13.77
C ASN A 395 -7.62 -1.83 -15.19
N PRO A 396 -6.88 -1.51 -16.27
CA PRO A 396 -7.30 -1.86 -17.63
C PRO A 396 -7.54 -3.37 -17.85
N PHE A 397 -6.80 -4.26 -17.18
CA PHE A 397 -6.96 -5.71 -17.29
C PHE A 397 -8.18 -6.26 -16.53
N PHE A 398 -8.80 -5.44 -15.68
CA PHE A 398 -9.99 -5.84 -14.95
C PHE A 398 -11.22 -5.04 -15.40
N SER A 399 -11.15 -4.43 -16.60
CA SER A 399 -12.29 -3.82 -17.28
C SER A 399 -13.25 -4.90 -17.80
N GLN A 400 -14.51 -4.53 -18.01
CA GLN A 400 -15.52 -5.47 -18.49
C GLN A 400 -15.13 -6.10 -19.84
N LYS A 401 -14.61 -5.32 -20.81
CA LYS A 401 -14.13 -5.89 -22.08
C LYS A 401 -13.04 -6.91 -21.87
N ARG A 402 -12.01 -6.57 -21.08
CA ARG A 402 -10.86 -7.47 -20.89
C ARG A 402 -11.25 -8.77 -20.19
N VAL A 403 -12.27 -8.72 -19.33
CA VAL A 403 -12.88 -9.92 -18.73
C VAL A 403 -13.72 -10.70 -19.75
N LEU A 404 -14.45 -10.04 -20.66
CA LEU A 404 -15.16 -10.74 -21.75
C LEU A 404 -14.21 -11.42 -22.74
N GLU A 405 -13.04 -10.84 -23.01
CA GLU A 405 -11.98 -11.49 -23.81
C GLU A 405 -11.44 -12.78 -23.16
N LEU A 406 -11.68 -12.98 -21.86
CA LEU A 406 -11.30 -14.21 -21.14
C LEU A 406 -12.35 -15.31 -21.26
N GLU A 407 -13.52 -15.06 -21.86
CA GLU A 407 -14.62 -16.03 -21.93
C GLU A 407 -14.17 -17.36 -22.54
N GLU A 408 -13.42 -17.35 -23.65
CA GLU A 408 -12.89 -18.57 -24.27
C GLU A 408 -11.94 -19.35 -23.33
N VAL A 409 -11.11 -18.64 -22.57
CA VAL A 409 -10.16 -19.25 -21.62
C VAL A 409 -10.88 -19.86 -20.44
N VAL A 410 -11.87 -19.15 -19.90
CA VAL A 410 -12.72 -19.67 -18.82
C VAL A 410 -13.48 -20.90 -19.31
N GLN A 411 -14.13 -20.82 -20.47
CA GLN A 411 -14.92 -21.91 -21.03
C GLN A 411 -14.07 -23.15 -21.32
N SER A 412 -12.86 -22.98 -21.86
CA SER A 412 -11.91 -24.07 -22.07
C SER A 412 -11.56 -24.81 -20.77
N ASN A 413 -11.28 -24.07 -19.69
CA ASN A 413 -10.97 -24.67 -18.40
C ASN A 413 -12.22 -25.28 -17.72
N VAL A 414 -13.40 -24.70 -17.90
CA VAL A 414 -14.68 -25.27 -17.43
C VAL A 414 -14.93 -26.62 -18.12
N THR A 415 -14.78 -26.70 -19.43
CA THR A 415 -14.93 -27.95 -20.21
C THR A 415 -13.94 -29.02 -19.77
N LYS A 416 -12.68 -28.65 -19.48
CA LYS A 416 -11.69 -29.57 -18.88
C LYS A 416 -12.18 -30.13 -17.54
N LEU A 417 -12.64 -29.27 -16.64
CA LEU A 417 -13.13 -29.68 -15.32
C LEU A 417 -14.39 -30.55 -15.44
N GLU A 418 -15.31 -30.23 -16.34
CA GLU A 418 -16.50 -31.03 -16.60
C GLU A 418 -16.14 -32.45 -17.09
N SER A 419 -15.20 -32.56 -18.02
CA SER A 419 -14.68 -33.84 -18.52
C SER A 419 -14.07 -34.68 -17.38
N ARG A 420 -13.28 -34.03 -16.51
CA ARG A 420 -12.73 -34.64 -15.29
C ARG A 420 -13.84 -35.14 -14.35
N ILE A 421 -14.86 -34.33 -14.10
CA ILE A 421 -16.02 -34.70 -13.27
C ILE A 421 -16.73 -35.94 -13.85
N ARG A 422 -17.08 -35.92 -15.15
CA ARG A 422 -17.77 -37.06 -15.80
C ARG A 422 -16.93 -38.35 -15.74
N SER A 423 -15.63 -38.24 -16.03
CA SER A 423 -14.69 -39.36 -15.97
C SER A 423 -14.57 -39.94 -14.56
N ALA A 424 -14.36 -39.09 -13.55
CA ALA A 424 -14.19 -39.53 -12.16
C ALA A 424 -15.48 -40.14 -11.58
N LEU A 425 -16.64 -39.53 -11.85
CA LEU A 425 -17.93 -40.09 -11.42
C LEU A 425 -18.20 -41.47 -12.03
N SER A 426 -17.77 -41.72 -13.27
CA SER A 426 -17.92 -43.03 -13.92
C SER A 426 -16.97 -44.13 -13.39
N LYS A 427 -15.77 -43.74 -12.94
CA LYS A 427 -14.71 -44.68 -12.52
C LYS A 427 -14.64 -44.89 -11.01
N GLU A 428 -14.73 -43.82 -10.24
CA GLU A 428 -14.44 -43.76 -8.81
C GLU A 428 -15.66 -43.34 -7.97
N GLY A 429 -16.70 -42.79 -8.62
CA GLY A 429 -17.95 -42.37 -7.97
C GLY A 429 -17.86 -41.07 -7.17
N HIS A 430 -16.71 -40.40 -7.16
CA HIS A 430 -16.48 -39.14 -6.45
C HIS A 430 -15.36 -38.32 -7.12
N ILE A 431 -15.27 -37.02 -6.80
CA ILE A 431 -14.19 -36.12 -7.23
C ILE A 431 -14.02 -34.97 -6.22
N ASP A 432 -12.80 -34.48 -6.06
CA ASP A 432 -12.49 -33.36 -5.18
C ASP A 432 -12.71 -32.00 -5.87
N LEU A 433 -13.91 -31.45 -5.71
CA LEU A 433 -14.26 -30.12 -6.21
C LEU A 433 -13.62 -28.98 -5.40
N HIS A 434 -13.19 -29.22 -4.16
CA HIS A 434 -12.54 -28.17 -3.34
C HIS A 434 -11.23 -27.72 -3.98
N HIS A 435 -10.41 -28.69 -4.42
CA HIS A 435 -9.18 -28.39 -5.17
C HIS A 435 -9.48 -28.10 -6.65
N GLY A 436 -10.44 -28.79 -7.27
CA GLY A 436 -10.84 -28.53 -8.66
C GLY A 436 -11.25 -27.06 -8.92
N PHE A 437 -12.05 -26.45 -8.04
CA PHE A 437 -12.44 -25.04 -8.16
C PHE A 437 -11.30 -24.06 -7.89
N ARG A 438 -10.27 -24.47 -7.15
CA ARG A 438 -9.07 -23.64 -6.95
C ARG A 438 -8.13 -23.75 -8.14
N ALA A 439 -7.96 -24.94 -8.69
CA ALA A 439 -7.17 -25.20 -9.88
C ALA A 439 -7.67 -24.39 -11.08
N ILE A 440 -8.98 -24.38 -11.37
CA ILE A 440 -9.54 -23.56 -12.45
C ILE A 440 -9.23 -22.07 -12.27
N SER A 441 -9.34 -21.54 -11.04
CA SER A 441 -9.05 -20.13 -10.77
C SER A 441 -7.57 -19.79 -10.96
N VAL A 442 -6.66 -20.70 -10.58
CA VAL A 442 -5.21 -20.50 -10.77
C VAL A 442 -4.83 -20.63 -12.24
N ASP A 443 -5.35 -21.62 -12.95
CA ASP A 443 -5.04 -21.83 -14.37
C ASP A 443 -5.51 -20.64 -15.21
N VAL A 444 -6.71 -20.10 -14.95
CA VAL A 444 -7.21 -18.89 -15.62
C VAL A 444 -6.33 -17.67 -15.33
N ILE A 445 -5.99 -17.39 -14.06
CA ILE A 445 -5.22 -16.18 -13.75
C ILE A 445 -3.75 -16.28 -14.20
N THR A 446 -3.15 -17.47 -14.18
CA THR A 446 -1.76 -17.67 -14.60
C THR A 446 -1.63 -17.58 -16.12
N ASP A 447 -2.62 -18.09 -16.85
CA ASP A 447 -2.75 -17.80 -18.28
C ASP A 447 -2.93 -16.29 -18.51
N TYR A 448 -3.84 -15.64 -17.80
CA TYR A 448 -4.09 -14.21 -18.00
C TYR A 448 -2.91 -13.29 -17.63
N ALA A 449 -2.15 -13.65 -16.59
CA ALA A 449 -1.03 -12.87 -16.10
C ALA A 449 0.26 -13.11 -16.90
N PHE A 450 0.51 -14.35 -17.35
CA PHE A 450 1.81 -14.76 -17.92
C PHE A 450 1.72 -15.41 -19.31
N ASN A 451 0.52 -15.63 -19.85
CA ASN A 451 0.27 -16.42 -21.07
C ASN A 451 0.76 -17.88 -20.95
N LYS A 452 0.89 -18.37 -19.70
CA LYS A 452 1.40 -19.70 -19.36
C LYS A 452 0.62 -20.23 -18.14
N PRO A 453 -0.44 -21.02 -18.36
CA PRO A 453 -1.17 -21.64 -17.26
C PRO A 453 -0.28 -22.61 -16.48
N TYR A 454 -0.63 -22.86 -15.22
CA TYR A 454 0.06 -23.87 -14.39
C TYR A 454 -0.39 -25.30 -14.72
N GLU A 455 -1.56 -25.44 -15.37
CA GLU A 455 -2.13 -26.71 -15.82
C GLU A 455 -2.52 -27.64 -14.65
N PHE A 456 -2.92 -27.06 -13.51
CA PHE A 456 -3.35 -27.83 -12.35
C PHE A 456 -4.58 -28.69 -12.64
N LEU A 457 -5.46 -28.29 -13.56
CA LEU A 457 -6.59 -29.13 -13.99
C LEU A 457 -6.16 -30.45 -14.67
N ASP A 458 -4.95 -30.50 -15.22
CA ASP A 458 -4.41 -31.69 -15.90
C ASP A 458 -3.71 -32.64 -14.91
N GLU A 459 -3.36 -32.18 -13.71
CA GLU A 459 -2.79 -33.01 -12.63
C GLU A 459 -3.82 -33.97 -12.03
N ALA A 460 -3.36 -35.12 -11.51
CA ALA A 460 -4.26 -36.14 -10.95
C ALA A 460 -5.04 -35.61 -9.73
N ASP A 461 -4.40 -34.83 -8.88
CA ASP A 461 -4.93 -34.31 -7.61
C ASP A 461 -5.33 -32.83 -7.67
N PHE A 462 -5.26 -32.18 -8.83
CA PHE A 462 -5.51 -30.75 -8.98
C PHE A 462 -4.47 -29.85 -8.29
N GLY A 463 -3.21 -30.28 -8.16
CA GLY A 463 -2.14 -29.42 -7.62
C GLY A 463 -2.25 -29.17 -6.11
N VAL A 464 -2.70 -30.17 -5.33
CA VAL A 464 -2.95 -30.06 -3.87
C VAL A 464 -1.76 -29.48 -3.10
N GLU A 465 -0.52 -29.84 -3.48
CA GLU A 465 0.68 -29.33 -2.82
C GLU A 465 0.80 -27.80 -2.86
N PHE A 466 0.38 -27.18 -3.97
CA PHE A 466 0.37 -25.72 -4.14
C PHE A 466 -0.64 -25.05 -3.20
N PHE A 467 -1.86 -25.58 -3.11
CA PHE A 467 -2.89 -24.99 -2.24
C PHE A 467 -2.60 -25.21 -0.75
N ASN A 468 -2.04 -26.37 -0.39
CA ASN A 468 -1.53 -26.60 0.97
C ASN A 468 -0.40 -25.62 1.32
N MET A 469 0.48 -25.31 0.38
CA MET A 469 1.53 -24.29 0.56
C MET A 469 0.94 -22.92 0.87
N ILE A 470 -0.05 -22.45 0.09
CA ILE A 470 -0.70 -21.15 0.32
C ILE A 470 -1.38 -21.12 1.70
N ARG A 471 -2.09 -22.20 2.07
CA ARG A 471 -2.76 -22.31 3.37
C ARG A 471 -1.77 -22.29 4.55
N ASP A 472 -0.63 -22.97 4.41
CA ASP A 472 0.40 -23.06 5.45
C ASP A 472 1.14 -21.73 5.68
N PHE A 473 0.99 -20.74 4.79
CA PHE A 473 1.55 -19.40 4.99
C PHE A 473 0.78 -18.58 6.04
N GLY A 474 -0.52 -18.84 6.23
CA GLY A 474 -1.36 -18.10 7.18
C GLY A 474 -0.77 -17.97 8.59
N PRO A 475 -0.32 -19.08 9.22
CA PRO A 475 0.40 -19.01 10.50
C PRO A 475 1.70 -18.19 10.48
N GLY A 476 2.44 -18.21 9.37
CA GLY A 476 3.66 -17.44 9.17
C GLY A 476 3.41 -15.93 9.12
N PHE A 477 2.32 -15.50 8.47
CA PHE A 477 1.86 -14.11 8.47
C PHE A 477 1.67 -13.58 9.91
N TRP A 478 0.95 -14.33 10.75
CA TRP A 478 0.71 -13.94 12.15
C TRP A 478 2.00 -13.88 12.98
N PHE A 479 2.96 -14.77 12.68
CA PHE A 479 4.27 -14.75 13.31
C PHE A 479 5.07 -13.49 12.95
N PHE A 480 5.18 -13.16 11.66
CA PHE A 480 5.91 -11.97 11.22
C PHE A 480 5.23 -10.66 11.62
N GLN A 481 3.90 -10.66 11.75
CA GLN A 481 3.18 -9.50 12.31
C GLN A 481 3.61 -9.20 13.76
N GLN A 482 3.88 -10.24 14.56
CA GLN A 482 4.31 -10.10 15.95
C GLN A 482 5.83 -9.86 16.07
N PHE A 483 6.62 -10.44 15.17
CA PHE A 483 8.08 -10.38 15.17
C PHE A 483 8.63 -9.87 13.82
N PRO A 484 8.35 -8.61 13.44
CA PRO A 484 8.70 -8.09 12.11
C PRO A 484 10.20 -8.09 11.83
N ALA A 485 11.04 -7.92 12.87
CA ALA A 485 12.50 -7.95 12.73
C ALA A 485 13.05 -9.30 12.25
N LEU A 486 12.32 -10.41 12.45
CA LEU A 486 12.73 -11.74 11.99
C LEU A 486 12.40 -11.98 10.51
N GLN A 487 11.52 -11.17 9.92
CA GLN A 487 11.06 -11.36 8.55
C GLN A 487 12.18 -11.12 7.51
N PRO A 488 12.97 -10.03 7.55
CA PRO A 488 14.11 -9.85 6.65
C PRO A 488 15.18 -10.93 6.81
N ILE A 489 15.37 -11.43 8.04
CA ILE A 489 16.30 -12.52 8.32
C ILE A 489 15.82 -13.80 7.64
N ALA A 490 14.54 -14.16 7.80
CA ALA A 490 13.95 -15.35 7.20
C ALA A 490 14.00 -15.33 5.67
N PHE A 491 13.72 -14.18 5.04
CA PHE A 491 13.75 -14.04 3.58
C PHE A 491 15.15 -13.76 3.00
N GLY A 492 16.12 -13.40 3.83
CA GLY A 492 17.52 -13.23 3.44
C GLY A 492 18.36 -14.52 3.49
N LEU A 493 17.78 -15.65 3.95
CA LEU A 493 18.52 -16.90 4.07
C LEU A 493 18.89 -17.47 2.68
N PRO A 494 20.12 -17.96 2.49
CA PRO A 494 20.50 -18.67 1.27
C PRO A 494 19.60 -19.89 1.02
N PHE A 495 19.25 -20.15 -0.25
CA PHE A 495 18.31 -21.22 -0.61
C PHE A 495 18.74 -22.62 -0.12
N TRP A 496 20.04 -22.90 -0.01
CA TRP A 496 20.55 -24.17 0.54
C TRP A 496 20.18 -24.35 2.02
N LEU A 497 20.17 -23.25 2.79
CA LEU A 497 19.81 -23.24 4.21
C LEU A 497 18.29 -23.34 4.39
N VAL A 498 17.53 -22.64 3.53
CA VAL A 498 16.06 -22.76 3.47
C VAL A 498 15.62 -24.20 3.17
N LYS A 499 16.36 -24.92 2.31
CA LYS A 499 16.10 -26.35 2.03
C LYS A 499 16.27 -27.24 3.27
N ILE A 500 17.19 -26.90 4.16
CA ILE A 500 17.47 -27.63 5.41
C ILE A 500 16.40 -27.32 6.47
N ILE A 501 16.03 -26.04 6.61
CA ILE A 501 15.00 -25.58 7.56
C ILE A 501 13.62 -26.15 7.20
N GLY A 502 13.34 -26.33 5.90
CA GLY A 502 12.12 -26.95 5.41
C GLY A 502 10.85 -26.11 5.68
N GLY A 503 9.69 -26.74 5.52
CA GLY A 503 8.41 -26.15 5.91
C GLY A 503 7.87 -25.02 4.99
N PRO A 504 6.99 -24.14 5.52
CA PRO A 504 6.31 -23.09 4.75
C PRO A 504 7.27 -22.08 4.10
N LEU A 505 8.38 -21.74 4.78
CA LEU A 505 9.37 -20.79 4.26
C LEU A 505 10.02 -21.30 2.96
N LYS A 506 10.38 -22.59 2.90
CA LYS A 506 10.90 -23.23 1.68
C LYS A 506 9.92 -23.13 0.53
N ARG A 507 8.66 -23.43 0.77
CA ARG A 507 7.62 -23.43 -0.26
C ARG A 507 7.30 -22.01 -0.76
N MET A 508 7.33 -21.03 0.14
CA MET A 508 7.20 -19.61 -0.21
C MET A 508 8.35 -19.12 -1.10
N THR A 509 9.59 -19.41 -0.72
CA THR A 509 10.77 -19.05 -1.54
C THR A 509 10.71 -19.73 -2.92
N MET A 510 10.21 -20.96 -3.00
CA MET A 510 10.01 -21.64 -4.28
C MET A 510 8.97 -20.93 -5.16
N LEU A 511 7.83 -20.53 -4.59
CA LEU A 511 6.81 -19.80 -5.35
C LEU A 511 7.31 -18.42 -5.79
N GLN A 512 7.97 -17.67 -4.91
CA GLN A 512 8.58 -16.38 -5.26
C GLN A 512 9.61 -16.52 -6.39
N ASN A 513 10.43 -17.57 -6.37
CA ASN A 513 11.37 -17.87 -7.45
C ASN A 513 10.66 -18.26 -8.75
N SER A 514 9.57 -19.01 -8.68
CA SER A 514 8.73 -19.35 -9.85
C SER A 514 8.08 -18.11 -10.46
N SER A 515 7.48 -17.23 -9.65
CA SER A 515 6.95 -15.94 -10.10
C SER A 515 8.03 -15.09 -10.78
N ARG A 516 9.25 -15.07 -10.22
CA ARG A 516 10.39 -14.38 -10.83
C ARG A 516 10.75 -14.94 -12.20
N GLU A 517 10.80 -16.26 -12.36
CA GLU A 517 11.08 -16.89 -13.65
C GLU A 517 9.99 -16.64 -14.68
N HIS A 518 8.71 -16.57 -14.29
CA HIS A 518 7.64 -16.17 -15.21
C HIS A 518 7.78 -14.74 -15.70
N ILE A 519 8.10 -13.79 -14.80
CA ILE A 519 8.37 -12.40 -15.19
C ILE A 519 9.58 -12.33 -16.13
N LEU A 520 10.65 -13.08 -15.84
CA LEU A 520 11.81 -13.16 -16.73
C LEU A 520 11.46 -13.76 -18.08
N SER A 521 10.57 -14.76 -18.14
CA SER A 521 10.10 -15.32 -19.40
C SER A 521 9.38 -14.25 -20.23
N VAL A 522 8.44 -13.51 -19.63
CA VAL A 522 7.70 -12.43 -20.31
C VAL A 522 8.68 -11.33 -20.76
N LYS A 523 9.64 -10.96 -19.89
CA LYS A 523 10.66 -9.98 -20.24
C LYS A 523 11.53 -10.43 -21.41
N ARG A 524 11.97 -11.69 -21.44
CA ARG A 524 12.76 -12.24 -22.57
C ARG A 524 11.98 -12.21 -23.88
N GLU A 525 10.66 -12.47 -23.84
CA GLU A 525 9.78 -12.42 -25.01
C GLU A 525 9.61 -10.99 -25.57
N ILE A 526 9.54 -10.00 -24.67
CA ILE A 526 9.57 -8.57 -25.04
C ILE A 526 10.93 -8.18 -25.62
N ASP A 527 12.02 -8.54 -24.92
CA ASP A 527 13.40 -8.18 -25.28
C ASP A 527 13.87 -8.87 -26.59
N SER A 528 13.36 -10.07 -26.90
CA SER A 528 13.68 -10.82 -28.13
C SER A 528 12.99 -10.25 -29.37
N GLY A 529 11.98 -9.40 -29.20
CA GLY A 529 11.12 -8.91 -30.29
C GLY A 529 10.22 -9.99 -30.88
N GLU A 530 10.12 -11.17 -30.25
CA GLU A 530 9.20 -12.25 -30.65
C GLU A 530 7.75 -11.90 -30.31
N TYR A 531 7.54 -11.01 -29.33
CA TYR A 531 6.23 -10.47 -29.00
C TYR A 531 5.69 -9.58 -30.13
N SER A 532 4.62 -10.03 -30.79
CA SER A 532 3.88 -9.22 -31.75
C SER A 532 2.88 -8.31 -31.01
N PRO A 533 2.74 -7.02 -31.36
CA PRO A 533 1.65 -6.16 -30.86
C PRO A 533 0.24 -6.69 -31.15
N LYS A 534 0.10 -7.67 -32.04
CA LYS A 534 -1.16 -8.36 -32.36
C LYS A 534 -1.46 -9.56 -31.44
N SER A 535 -0.52 -9.97 -30.59
CA SER A 535 -0.71 -11.08 -29.63
C SER A 535 -1.41 -10.58 -28.35
N ARG A 536 -2.04 -11.51 -27.60
CA ARG A 536 -2.77 -11.17 -26.37
C ARG A 536 -1.80 -10.59 -25.33
N GLN A 537 -1.96 -9.32 -25.00
CA GLN A 537 -1.19 -8.66 -23.95
C GLN A 537 -1.58 -9.23 -22.57
N THR A 538 -0.60 -9.59 -21.75
CA THR A 538 -0.84 -10.03 -20.35
C THR A 538 -0.59 -8.90 -19.36
N ILE A 539 -1.00 -9.11 -18.10
CA ILE A 539 -0.74 -8.16 -17.00
C ILE A 539 0.74 -7.77 -16.94
N PHE A 540 1.65 -8.74 -16.98
CA PHE A 540 3.09 -8.47 -16.86
C PHE A 540 3.72 -7.86 -18.11
N HIS A 541 3.11 -8.05 -19.30
CA HIS A 541 3.53 -7.30 -20.49
C HIS A 541 3.33 -5.79 -20.30
N ARG A 542 2.21 -5.38 -19.69
CA ARG A 542 1.97 -3.97 -19.40
C ARG A 542 2.80 -3.46 -18.23
N LEU A 543 2.93 -4.22 -17.14
CA LEU A 543 3.70 -3.76 -15.96
C LEU A 543 5.20 -3.58 -16.26
N LEU A 544 5.72 -4.26 -17.28
CA LEU A 544 7.08 -4.10 -17.80
C LEU A 544 7.20 -2.96 -18.84
N SER A 545 6.08 -2.34 -19.24
CA SER A 545 6.06 -1.24 -20.21
C SER A 545 6.23 0.12 -19.51
N PRO A 546 7.06 1.03 -20.06
CA PRO A 546 7.20 2.39 -19.53
C PRO A 546 5.91 3.22 -19.57
N ASN A 547 4.98 2.88 -20.47
CA ASN A 547 3.73 3.63 -20.67
C ASN A 547 2.53 2.99 -19.94
N ALA A 548 2.77 2.23 -18.87
CA ALA A 548 1.71 1.48 -18.19
C ALA A 548 0.63 2.38 -17.55
N ALA A 549 1.04 3.51 -16.95
CA ALA A 549 0.19 4.58 -16.43
C ALA A 549 1.00 5.87 -16.21
N ALA A 550 0.33 7.03 -16.12
CA ALA A 550 0.98 8.30 -15.82
C ALA A 550 1.71 8.29 -14.47
N GLY A 551 2.98 8.69 -14.45
CA GLY A 551 3.83 8.65 -13.25
C GLY A 551 4.24 7.26 -12.80
N TYR A 552 3.97 6.21 -13.59
CA TYR A 552 4.39 4.85 -13.31
C TYR A 552 5.86 4.65 -13.67
N ILE A 553 6.66 4.26 -12.68
CA ILE A 553 8.06 3.88 -12.87
C ILE A 553 8.09 2.36 -13.04
N VAL A 554 8.66 1.89 -14.15
CA VAL A 554 8.80 0.45 -14.43
C VAL A 554 9.59 -0.21 -13.29
N PRO A 555 8.96 -1.11 -12.51
CA PRO A 555 9.64 -1.74 -11.40
C PRO A 555 10.65 -2.77 -11.90
N THR A 556 11.64 -3.07 -11.07
CA THR A 556 12.58 -4.16 -11.33
C THR A 556 11.84 -5.51 -11.31
N VAL A 557 12.44 -6.54 -11.93
CA VAL A 557 11.91 -7.91 -11.87
C VAL A 557 11.73 -8.37 -10.42
N ASP A 558 12.65 -7.99 -9.53
CA ASP A 558 12.59 -8.35 -8.12
C ASP A 558 11.46 -7.62 -7.37
N GLU A 559 11.06 -6.42 -7.81
CA GLU A 559 9.87 -5.71 -7.29
C GLU A 559 8.56 -6.26 -7.88
N LEU A 560 8.53 -6.61 -9.17
CA LEU A 560 7.36 -7.22 -9.81
C LEU A 560 7.05 -8.63 -9.30
N LYS A 561 8.05 -9.33 -8.74
CA LYS A 561 7.88 -10.62 -8.08
C LYS A 561 6.79 -10.59 -7.00
N ASP A 562 6.72 -9.50 -6.23
CA ASP A 562 5.70 -9.32 -5.20
C ASP A 562 4.29 -9.21 -5.81
N GLU A 563 4.16 -8.49 -6.94
CA GLU A 563 2.89 -8.37 -7.66
C GLU A 563 2.45 -9.72 -8.25
N ALA A 564 3.38 -10.46 -8.87
CA ALA A 564 3.11 -11.76 -9.46
C ALA A 564 2.66 -12.77 -8.40
N TYR A 565 3.38 -12.81 -7.27
CA TYR A 565 3.01 -13.66 -6.15
C TYR A 565 1.60 -13.32 -5.64
N ILE A 566 1.29 -12.03 -5.42
CA ILE A 566 -0.02 -11.64 -4.88
C ILE A 566 -1.16 -11.92 -5.86
N ILE A 567 -0.99 -11.69 -7.17
CA ILE A 567 -2.02 -11.97 -8.17
C ILE A 567 -2.40 -13.46 -8.15
N VAL A 568 -1.40 -14.35 -8.14
CA VAL A 568 -1.64 -15.81 -8.11
C VAL A 568 -2.20 -16.24 -6.75
N ALA A 569 -1.62 -15.76 -5.64
CA ALA A 569 -2.05 -16.13 -4.30
C ALA A 569 -3.48 -15.65 -3.98
N ALA A 570 -3.88 -14.47 -4.47
CA ALA A 570 -5.23 -13.96 -4.30
C ALA A 570 -6.27 -14.83 -5.02
N ALA A 571 -5.99 -15.24 -6.26
CA ALA A 571 -6.88 -16.12 -7.02
C ALA A 571 -6.93 -17.56 -6.47
N ALA A 572 -5.87 -18.02 -5.81
CA ALA A 572 -5.74 -19.41 -5.38
C ALA A 572 -6.82 -19.88 -4.39
N ASP A 573 -7.35 -19.00 -3.55
CA ASP A 573 -8.31 -19.40 -2.50
C ASP A 573 -9.64 -18.66 -2.54
N THR A 574 -9.70 -17.36 -2.89
CA THR A 574 -10.95 -16.58 -2.74
C THR A 574 -12.06 -17.07 -3.68
N THR A 575 -11.76 -17.22 -4.97
CA THR A 575 -12.73 -17.65 -5.99
C THR A 575 -13.09 -19.11 -5.78
N GLY A 576 -12.08 -19.97 -5.56
CA GLY A 576 -12.28 -21.39 -5.31
C GLY A 576 -13.12 -21.66 -4.05
N ASN A 577 -12.94 -20.86 -2.99
CA ASN A 577 -13.77 -20.97 -1.78
C ASN A 577 -15.23 -20.55 -2.02
N ALA A 578 -15.46 -19.45 -2.75
CA ALA A 578 -16.81 -19.02 -3.11
C ALA A 578 -17.54 -20.10 -3.95
N LEU A 579 -16.86 -20.66 -4.96
CA LEU A 579 -17.38 -21.77 -5.77
C LEU A 579 -17.64 -23.03 -4.93
N THR A 580 -16.73 -23.37 -4.01
CA THR A 580 -16.90 -24.51 -3.09
C THR A 580 -18.14 -24.34 -2.22
N ILE A 581 -18.34 -23.15 -1.65
CA ILE A 581 -19.52 -22.84 -0.82
C ILE A 581 -20.80 -22.88 -1.65
N ALA A 582 -20.79 -22.30 -2.86
CA ALA A 582 -21.92 -22.35 -3.77
C ALA A 582 -22.30 -23.80 -4.10
N ALA A 583 -21.36 -24.58 -4.64
CA ALA A 583 -21.62 -25.95 -5.08
C ALA A 583 -22.05 -26.86 -3.92
N TYR A 584 -21.37 -26.77 -2.77
CA TYR A 584 -21.72 -27.57 -1.58
C TYR A 584 -23.17 -27.33 -1.13
N ASN A 585 -23.58 -26.06 -1.02
CA ASN A 585 -24.93 -25.73 -0.56
C ASN A 585 -26.00 -26.00 -1.62
N VAL A 586 -25.70 -25.77 -2.90
CA VAL A 586 -26.62 -26.05 -4.01
C VAL A 586 -26.86 -27.56 -4.12
N VAL A 587 -25.82 -28.40 -4.12
CA VAL A 587 -25.97 -29.86 -4.28
C VAL A 587 -26.67 -30.51 -3.09
N LEU A 588 -26.43 -30.01 -1.87
CA LEU A 588 -27.07 -30.56 -0.67
C LEU A 588 -28.54 -30.17 -0.53
N ASN A 589 -28.93 -28.99 -1.01
CA ASN A 589 -30.29 -28.50 -0.93
C ASN A 589 -31.05 -28.74 -2.24
N GLN A 590 -31.90 -29.77 -2.25
CA GLN A 590 -32.67 -30.18 -3.43
C GLN A 590 -33.60 -29.08 -3.98
N GLU A 591 -34.10 -28.19 -3.13
CA GLU A 591 -34.94 -27.07 -3.57
C GLU A 591 -34.12 -26.03 -4.32
N ILE A 592 -32.97 -25.62 -3.75
CA ILE A 592 -32.05 -24.67 -4.39
C ILE A 592 -31.53 -25.25 -5.71
N TYR A 593 -31.12 -26.52 -5.70
CA TYR A 593 -30.67 -27.23 -6.89
C TYR A 593 -31.73 -27.16 -7.99
N ARG A 594 -32.96 -27.60 -7.70
CA ARG A 594 -34.04 -27.64 -8.68
C ARG A 594 -34.34 -26.26 -9.25
N THR A 595 -34.45 -25.24 -8.39
CA THR A 595 -34.77 -23.87 -8.84
C THR A 595 -33.67 -23.31 -9.74
N LEU A 596 -32.39 -23.50 -9.37
CA LEU A 596 -31.27 -23.05 -10.19
C LEU A 596 -31.20 -23.80 -11.53
N THR A 597 -31.37 -25.12 -11.53
CA THR A 597 -31.35 -25.90 -12.77
C THR A 597 -32.51 -25.55 -13.70
N THR A 598 -33.70 -25.28 -13.15
CA THR A 598 -34.84 -24.84 -13.97
C THR A 598 -34.57 -23.49 -14.64
N GLU A 599 -34.03 -22.50 -13.92
CA GLU A 599 -33.66 -21.21 -14.52
C GLU A 599 -32.60 -21.36 -15.63
N LEU A 600 -31.61 -22.24 -15.42
CA LEU A 600 -30.57 -22.51 -16.41
C LEU A 600 -31.10 -23.25 -17.64
N GLU A 601 -31.97 -24.25 -17.47
CA GLU A 601 -32.61 -25.00 -18.57
C GLU A 601 -33.54 -24.11 -19.41
N GLU A 602 -34.24 -23.15 -18.77
CA GLU A 602 -35.07 -22.17 -19.46
C GLU A 602 -34.24 -21.16 -20.27
N ALA A 603 -33.11 -20.71 -19.72
CA ALA A 603 -32.20 -19.80 -20.39
C ALA A 603 -31.41 -20.47 -21.53
N PHE A 604 -31.06 -21.75 -21.36
CA PHE A 604 -30.29 -22.54 -22.32
C PHE A 604 -30.99 -23.88 -22.63
N PRO A 605 -32.02 -23.87 -23.51
CA PRO A 605 -32.78 -25.08 -23.85
C PRO A 605 -31.96 -26.13 -24.62
N ASP A 606 -30.90 -25.71 -25.32
CA ASP A 606 -29.95 -26.61 -25.95
C ASP A 606 -28.82 -26.94 -24.97
N SER A 607 -28.86 -28.14 -24.41
CA SER A 607 -27.85 -28.65 -23.48
C SER A 607 -26.44 -28.80 -24.08
N ALA A 608 -26.29 -28.68 -25.41
CA ALA A 608 -25.01 -28.77 -26.11
C ALA A 608 -24.41 -27.40 -26.46
N ALA A 609 -25.13 -26.30 -26.27
CA ALA A 609 -24.62 -24.96 -26.51
C ALA A 609 -23.82 -24.46 -25.29
N ASP A 610 -22.69 -23.80 -25.54
CA ASP A 610 -21.93 -23.13 -24.49
C ASP A 610 -22.74 -21.93 -23.96
N PRO A 611 -22.93 -21.80 -22.64
CA PRO A 611 -23.70 -20.70 -22.08
C PRO A 611 -22.91 -19.39 -22.18
N ASP A 612 -23.46 -18.40 -22.87
CA ASP A 612 -22.80 -17.10 -23.03
C ASP A 612 -22.84 -16.29 -21.73
N PHE A 613 -21.74 -15.58 -21.43
CA PHE A 613 -21.58 -14.82 -20.20
C PHE A 613 -22.64 -13.73 -20.01
N VAL A 614 -23.05 -13.07 -21.10
CA VAL A 614 -24.00 -11.93 -21.05
C VAL A 614 -25.39 -12.40 -20.63
N THR A 615 -25.81 -13.59 -21.06
CA THR A 615 -27.07 -14.21 -20.63
C THR A 615 -26.98 -14.69 -19.19
N LEU A 616 -25.89 -15.39 -18.81
CA LEU A 616 -25.69 -15.85 -17.43
C LEU A 616 -25.75 -14.70 -16.40
N GLN A 617 -25.19 -13.53 -16.75
CA GLN A 617 -25.20 -12.34 -15.88
C GLN A 617 -26.62 -11.82 -15.59
N LYS A 618 -27.59 -12.09 -16.46
CA LYS A 618 -28.97 -11.58 -16.32
C LYS A 618 -29.86 -12.52 -15.52
N LEU A 619 -29.39 -13.71 -15.16
CA LEU A 619 -30.18 -14.70 -14.45
C LEU A 619 -30.29 -14.35 -12.96
N PRO A 620 -31.49 -14.02 -12.46
CA PRO A 620 -31.66 -13.50 -11.11
C PRO A 620 -31.35 -14.54 -10.02
N TYR A 621 -31.78 -15.79 -10.19
CA TYR A 621 -31.56 -16.82 -9.16
C TYR A 621 -30.10 -17.29 -9.13
N LEU A 622 -29.44 -17.45 -10.27
CA LEU A 622 -27.99 -17.67 -10.35
C LEU A 622 -27.21 -16.54 -9.67
N THR A 623 -27.57 -15.29 -9.96
CA THR A 623 -26.95 -14.11 -9.31
C THR A 623 -27.14 -14.16 -7.79
N ALA A 624 -28.34 -14.50 -7.33
CA ALA A 624 -28.63 -14.65 -5.91
C ALA A 624 -27.81 -15.76 -5.23
N VAL A 625 -27.62 -16.91 -5.90
CA VAL A 625 -26.76 -18.01 -5.43
C VAL A 625 -25.30 -17.54 -5.31
N ILE A 626 -24.80 -16.80 -6.30
CA ILE A 626 -23.44 -16.25 -6.29
C ILE A 626 -23.28 -15.23 -5.16
N LYS A 627 -24.22 -14.29 -4.99
CA LYS A 627 -24.21 -13.29 -3.91
C LYS A 627 -24.21 -13.97 -2.54
N GLU A 628 -25.04 -15.00 -2.33
CA GLU A 628 -25.08 -15.72 -1.06
C GLU A 628 -23.79 -16.51 -0.77
N ALA A 629 -23.19 -17.11 -1.81
CA ALA A 629 -21.90 -17.76 -1.69
C ALA A 629 -20.77 -16.77 -1.37
N LEU A 630 -20.78 -15.59 -1.99
CA LEU A 630 -19.84 -14.51 -1.69
C LEU A 630 -20.01 -14.00 -0.26
N ARG A 631 -21.25 -13.86 0.23
CA ARG A 631 -21.53 -13.46 1.62
C ARG A 631 -20.94 -14.47 2.61
N LEU A 632 -21.23 -15.76 2.45
CA LEU A 632 -20.74 -16.79 3.37
C LEU A 632 -19.24 -17.07 3.25
N SER A 633 -18.66 -16.97 2.05
CA SER A 633 -17.21 -17.08 1.85
C SER A 633 -16.45 -15.90 2.45
N CYS A 634 -17.10 -14.76 2.64
CA CYS A 634 -16.56 -13.50 3.17
C CYS A 634 -15.37 -12.92 2.38
N GLY A 635 -15.00 -13.50 1.23
CA GLY A 635 -13.77 -13.20 0.51
C GLY A 635 -12.55 -13.31 1.43
N VAL A 636 -12.04 -12.16 1.89
CA VAL A 636 -11.01 -12.07 2.92
C VAL A 636 -11.67 -11.82 4.28
N ILE A 637 -11.63 -12.81 5.18
CA ILE A 637 -12.20 -12.76 6.55
C ILE A 637 -11.53 -11.69 7.46
N GLY A 638 -10.46 -11.04 6.98
CA GLY A 638 -9.66 -10.08 7.73
C GLY A 638 -10.38 -8.78 8.10
N ARG A 639 -9.80 -8.08 9.08
CA ARG A 639 -10.28 -6.80 9.65
C ARG A 639 -9.90 -5.54 8.84
N LEU A 640 -9.14 -5.68 7.75
CA LEU A 640 -8.76 -4.60 6.84
C LEU A 640 -8.33 -3.27 7.52
N PRO A 641 -7.31 -3.27 8.40
CA PRO A 641 -6.97 -2.11 9.21
C PRO A 641 -6.55 -0.90 8.39
N ARG A 642 -6.92 0.28 8.89
CA ARG A 642 -6.55 1.58 8.35
C ARG A 642 -5.98 2.48 9.43
N VAL A 643 -5.07 3.36 9.03
CA VAL A 643 -4.55 4.42 9.88
C VAL A 643 -5.45 5.64 9.76
N VAL A 644 -5.82 6.21 10.90
CA VAL A 644 -6.65 7.41 10.98
C VAL A 644 -5.83 8.64 10.53
N PRO A 645 -6.32 9.45 9.57
CA PRO A 645 -5.63 10.65 9.11
C PRO A 645 -5.76 11.82 10.11
N GLU A 646 -4.99 12.89 9.92
CA GLU A 646 -5.18 14.16 10.63
C GLU A 646 -6.53 14.81 10.27
N PRO A 647 -7.26 15.43 11.23
CA PRO A 647 -6.91 15.67 12.64
C PRO A 647 -7.32 14.54 13.62
N GLY A 648 -7.77 13.38 13.12
CA GLY A 648 -8.43 12.33 13.89
C GLY A 648 -9.83 12.02 13.34
N ALA A 649 -10.58 11.16 14.03
CA ALA A 649 -11.91 10.72 13.62
C ALA A 649 -12.83 10.50 14.84
N GLU A 650 -14.14 10.66 14.65
CA GLU A 650 -15.13 10.38 15.70
C GLU A 650 -16.00 9.17 15.34
N PHE A 651 -16.13 8.25 16.30
CA PHE A 651 -17.00 7.08 16.18
C PHE A 651 -17.82 6.92 17.46
N HIS A 652 -19.15 7.04 17.35
CA HIS A 652 -20.09 6.91 18.48
C HIS A 652 -19.71 7.76 19.72
N GLY A 653 -19.28 9.00 19.50
CA GLY A 653 -18.88 9.92 20.57
C GLY A 653 -17.49 9.67 21.16
N TYR A 654 -16.73 8.70 20.65
CA TYR A 654 -15.31 8.52 20.96
C TYR A 654 -14.45 9.20 19.91
N HIS A 655 -13.61 10.12 20.35
CA HIS A 655 -12.56 10.69 19.51
C HIS A 655 -11.38 9.70 19.41
N VAL A 656 -10.95 9.44 18.17
CA VAL A 656 -9.85 8.56 17.82
C VAL A 656 -8.78 9.43 17.15
N PRO A 657 -7.58 9.56 17.74
CA PRO A 657 -6.57 10.48 17.22
C PRO A 657 -5.99 10.01 15.89
N ALA A 658 -5.39 10.95 15.16
CA ALA A 658 -4.56 10.63 14.00
C ALA A 658 -3.45 9.62 14.35
N GLY A 659 -3.12 8.74 13.42
CA GLY A 659 -2.13 7.69 13.61
C GLY A 659 -2.63 6.43 14.32
N ALA A 660 -3.79 6.47 15.01
CA ALA A 660 -4.43 5.27 15.54
C ALA A 660 -4.93 4.35 14.42
N ILE A 661 -5.19 3.08 14.75
CA ILE A 661 -5.68 2.09 13.77
C ILE A 661 -7.18 1.84 13.99
N VAL A 662 -7.94 1.88 12.91
CA VAL A 662 -9.36 1.53 12.87
C VAL A 662 -9.60 0.38 11.89
N SER A 663 -10.49 -0.55 12.23
CA SER A 663 -10.74 -1.74 11.44
C SER A 663 -12.19 -2.20 11.49
N MET A 664 -12.65 -2.84 10.41
CA MET A 664 -13.93 -3.56 10.32
C MET A 664 -13.74 -4.83 9.48
N SER A 665 -14.52 -5.87 9.75
CA SER A 665 -14.39 -7.16 9.08
C SER A 665 -15.62 -7.54 8.28
N SER A 666 -15.41 -8.14 7.10
CA SER A 666 -16.48 -8.73 6.30
C SER A 666 -17.26 -9.79 7.09
N TRP A 667 -16.58 -10.55 7.95
CA TRP A 667 -17.22 -11.49 8.87
C TRP A 667 -18.31 -10.83 9.73
N THR A 668 -17.97 -9.73 10.41
CA THR A 668 -18.91 -9.02 11.29
C THR A 668 -20.06 -8.42 10.49
N MET A 669 -19.80 -7.92 9.29
CA MET A 669 -20.84 -7.38 8.39
C MET A 669 -21.80 -8.46 7.91
N HIS A 670 -21.28 -9.56 7.38
CA HIS A 670 -22.07 -10.63 6.76
C HIS A 670 -22.78 -11.54 7.75
N HIS A 671 -22.33 -11.56 9.01
CA HIS A 671 -22.94 -12.30 10.11
C HIS A 671 -23.73 -11.41 11.07
N ASN A 672 -23.93 -10.13 10.72
CA ASN A 672 -24.81 -9.26 11.48
C ASN A 672 -26.26 -9.74 11.30
N GLU A 673 -26.88 -10.25 12.36
CA GLU A 673 -28.26 -10.77 12.35
C GLU A 673 -29.30 -9.67 12.04
N ASP A 674 -28.98 -8.40 12.32
CA ASP A 674 -29.85 -7.26 12.02
C ASP A 674 -29.86 -6.95 10.51
N LEU A 675 -28.77 -7.28 9.79
CA LEU A 675 -28.67 -7.14 8.34
C LEU A 675 -29.08 -8.41 7.59
N PHE A 676 -28.60 -9.56 8.05
CA PHE A 676 -28.79 -10.86 7.42
C PHE A 676 -29.49 -11.81 8.41
N PRO A 677 -30.83 -11.90 8.40
CA PRO A 677 -31.56 -12.84 9.23
C PRO A 677 -31.11 -14.28 8.94
N GLU A 678 -30.92 -15.05 10.01
CA GLU A 678 -30.32 -16.40 9.96
C GLU A 678 -29.00 -16.42 9.17
N PRO A 679 -27.98 -15.64 9.60
CA PRO A 679 -26.82 -15.33 8.77
C PRO A 679 -25.95 -16.54 8.43
N LYS A 680 -26.09 -17.65 9.17
CA LYS A 680 -25.33 -18.88 8.93
C LYS A 680 -26.00 -19.82 7.92
N THR A 681 -27.26 -19.55 7.56
CA THR A 681 -28.02 -20.34 6.60
C THR A 681 -27.74 -19.83 5.19
N PHE A 682 -27.41 -20.73 4.26
CA PHE A 682 -27.30 -20.42 2.84
C PHE A 682 -28.70 -20.29 2.23
N ASN A 683 -29.16 -19.06 2.02
CA ASN A 683 -30.49 -18.76 1.50
C ASN A 683 -30.38 -17.78 0.31
N PRO A 684 -30.37 -18.26 -0.94
CA PRO A 684 -30.38 -17.40 -2.13
C PRO A 684 -31.63 -16.51 -2.23
N SER A 685 -32.79 -16.98 -1.77
CA SER A 685 -34.05 -16.23 -1.88
C SER A 685 -34.03 -14.88 -1.16
N ARG A 686 -33.12 -14.68 -0.18
CA ARG A 686 -32.95 -13.37 0.50
C ARG A 686 -32.52 -12.24 -0.45
N TRP A 687 -31.96 -12.60 -1.60
CA TRP A 687 -31.54 -11.66 -2.64
C TRP A 687 -32.64 -11.42 -3.68
N ILE A 688 -33.74 -12.17 -3.64
CA ILE A 688 -34.83 -12.15 -4.64
C ILE A 688 -36.11 -11.60 -4.02
N GLU A 689 -36.34 -11.87 -2.74
CA GLU A 689 -37.52 -11.43 -2.01
C GLU A 689 -37.42 -9.92 -1.67
N SER A 690 -38.18 -9.14 -2.44
CA SER A 690 -38.33 -7.69 -2.40
C SER A 690 -37.20 -6.90 -3.06
N SER A 691 -37.56 -6.19 -4.14
CA SER A 691 -36.73 -5.22 -4.87
C SER A 691 -36.23 -4.02 -4.03
N ALA A 692 -36.44 -4.06 -2.71
CA ALA A 692 -36.02 -3.09 -1.71
C ALA A 692 -34.99 -3.74 -0.76
N ALA A 693 -35.28 -4.93 -0.20
CA ALA A 693 -34.28 -5.65 0.59
C ALA A 693 -33.05 -6.03 -0.24
N GLU A 694 -33.20 -6.34 -1.54
CA GLU A 694 -32.08 -6.62 -2.45
C GLU A 694 -31.07 -5.45 -2.52
N ARG A 695 -31.57 -4.21 -2.63
CA ARG A 695 -30.74 -2.98 -2.71
C ARG A 695 -30.03 -2.67 -1.38
N LYS A 696 -30.71 -2.94 -0.25
CA LYS A 696 -30.11 -2.82 1.09
C LYS A 696 -28.93 -3.76 1.27
N LEU A 697 -29.11 -5.03 0.92
CA LEU A 697 -28.11 -6.06 1.18
C LEU A 697 -26.88 -5.90 0.28
N ASP A 698 -27.05 -5.40 -0.95
CA ASP A 698 -25.95 -5.08 -1.86
C ASP A 698 -24.99 -4.02 -1.30
N ARG A 699 -25.49 -3.08 -0.49
CA ARG A 699 -24.64 -2.12 0.24
C ARG A 699 -23.76 -2.80 1.30
N TYR A 700 -24.22 -3.91 1.88
CA TYR A 700 -23.56 -4.54 3.04
C TYR A 700 -22.82 -5.85 2.69
N ILE A 701 -22.91 -6.35 1.46
CA ILE A 701 -22.02 -7.39 0.95
C ILE A 701 -20.67 -6.79 0.58
N VAL A 702 -19.69 -6.99 1.45
CA VAL A 702 -18.36 -6.36 1.38
C VAL A 702 -17.24 -7.39 1.18
N SER A 703 -17.54 -8.54 0.54
CA SER A 703 -16.56 -9.60 0.24
C SER A 703 -15.35 -9.12 -0.56
N PHE A 704 -15.52 -8.04 -1.32
CA PHE A 704 -14.46 -7.39 -2.12
C PHE A 704 -13.87 -6.13 -1.45
N GLY A 705 -14.30 -5.78 -0.24
CA GLY A 705 -14.05 -4.46 0.34
C GLY A 705 -14.84 -3.34 -0.37
N LYS A 706 -14.52 -2.08 -0.05
CA LYS A 706 -15.09 -0.88 -0.70
C LYS A 706 -14.03 0.21 -0.89
N GLY A 707 -14.38 1.21 -1.70
CA GLY A 707 -13.61 2.43 -1.89
C GLY A 707 -12.37 2.26 -2.76
N SER A 708 -11.42 3.21 -2.65
CA SER A 708 -10.20 3.26 -3.48
C SER A 708 -9.28 2.04 -3.35
N ARG A 709 -9.51 1.19 -2.34
CA ARG A 709 -8.75 -0.03 -2.05
C ARG A 709 -9.57 -1.31 -2.25
N GLN A 710 -10.74 -1.22 -2.89
CA GLN A 710 -11.57 -2.37 -3.24
C GLN A 710 -10.81 -3.36 -4.13
N CYS A 711 -11.18 -4.64 -4.06
CA CYS A 711 -10.61 -5.70 -4.89
C CYS A 711 -10.57 -5.28 -6.36
N VAL A 712 -9.46 -5.57 -7.05
CA VAL A 712 -9.33 -5.29 -8.49
C VAL A 712 -10.13 -6.27 -9.34
N GLY A 713 -10.32 -7.50 -8.86
CA GLY A 713 -11.07 -8.53 -9.57
C GLY A 713 -12.60 -8.42 -9.47
N MET A 714 -13.16 -7.31 -8.98
CA MET A 714 -14.61 -7.10 -8.94
C MET A 714 -15.08 -6.36 -10.21
N PRO A 715 -16.09 -6.87 -10.96
CA PRO A 715 -16.65 -6.16 -12.11
C PRO A 715 -17.35 -4.86 -11.70
N LYS A 716 -17.07 -3.73 -12.39
CA LYS A 716 -17.58 -2.38 -12.07
C LYS A 716 -19.09 -2.13 -12.33
N ASN A 717 -19.89 -3.11 -12.75
CA ASN A 717 -21.30 -2.87 -13.13
C ASN A 717 -22.30 -3.39 -12.09
N PHE A 718 -22.65 -2.58 -11.08
CA PHE A 718 -23.89 -2.69 -10.31
C PHE A 718 -24.16 -1.37 -9.55
N SER A 719 -24.70 -0.33 -10.22
CA SER A 719 -25.44 0.78 -9.56
C SER A 719 -25.85 1.87 -10.56
N TYR A 720 -27.08 1.83 -11.10
CA TYR A 720 -27.80 3.01 -11.68
C TYR A 720 -29.31 2.76 -11.67
N GLU A 721 -29.87 2.36 -10.52
CA GLU A 721 -31.21 1.78 -10.45
C GLU A 721 -32.39 2.77 -10.37
N MET A 722 -32.14 4.07 -10.15
CA MET A 722 -33.17 5.12 -10.22
C MET A 722 -33.24 5.78 -11.61
N LEU A 723 -32.12 5.78 -12.35
CA LEU A 723 -32.04 6.23 -13.75
C LEU A 723 -32.51 5.19 -14.77
N THR A 724 -32.84 3.96 -14.37
CA THR A 724 -33.61 3.01 -15.20
C THR A 724 -35.07 3.46 -15.31
N ARG A 725 -35.29 4.61 -15.95
CA ARG A 725 -36.62 5.08 -16.37
C ARG A 725 -36.97 4.51 -17.74
N SER A 726 -38.26 4.49 -18.08
CA SER A 726 -38.70 4.26 -19.47
C SER A 726 -38.21 5.41 -20.36
N PHE A 727 -37.74 5.08 -21.56
CA PHE A 727 -37.34 6.04 -22.59
C PHE A 727 -38.34 5.95 -23.74
N LEU A 728 -38.71 7.10 -24.30
CA LEU A 728 -39.59 7.20 -25.46
C LEU A 728 -38.79 7.52 -26.72
N SER A 729 -39.26 7.06 -27.87
CA SER A 729 -38.58 7.29 -29.16
C SER A 729 -38.79 8.73 -29.60
N ILE A 730 -37.77 9.35 -30.20
CA ILE A 730 -37.90 10.70 -30.76
C ILE A 730 -39.01 10.79 -31.82
N GLU A 731 -39.39 9.67 -32.42
CA GLU A 731 -40.48 9.56 -33.40
C GLU A 731 -41.85 9.84 -32.78
N GLU A 732 -42.00 9.69 -31.45
CA GLU A 732 -43.24 9.95 -30.71
C GLU A 732 -43.32 11.42 -30.24
N LEU A 733 -42.20 12.15 -30.26
CA LEU A 733 -42.12 13.54 -29.82
C LEU A 733 -43.04 14.50 -30.58
N PRO A 734 -43.26 14.40 -31.92
CA PRO A 734 -44.22 15.24 -32.63
C PRO A 734 -45.65 15.09 -32.12
N ALA A 735 -46.06 13.85 -31.80
CA ALA A 735 -47.40 13.59 -31.28
C ALA A 735 -47.55 14.16 -29.87
N TRP A 736 -46.54 13.99 -29.02
CA TRP A 736 -46.49 14.59 -27.69
C TRP A 736 -46.51 16.13 -27.73
N ALA A 737 -45.73 16.75 -28.62
CA ALA A 737 -45.67 18.19 -28.79
C ALA A 737 -47.04 18.76 -29.17
N SER A 738 -47.74 18.13 -30.12
CA SER A 738 -49.08 18.54 -30.52
C SER A 738 -50.11 18.39 -29.39
N LEU A 739 -50.03 17.33 -28.59
CA LEU A 739 -50.93 17.12 -27.43
C LEU A 739 -50.65 18.12 -26.30
N SER A 740 -49.41 18.57 -26.17
CA SER A 740 -48.96 19.56 -25.18
C SER A 740 -49.15 21.02 -25.63
N GLY A 741 -49.83 21.23 -26.77
CA GLY A 741 -50.11 22.58 -27.30
C GLY A 741 -48.91 23.28 -27.95
N ILE A 742 -47.80 22.58 -28.16
CA ILE A 742 -46.61 23.11 -28.85
C ILE A 742 -46.87 23.11 -30.35
N GLN A 743 -46.69 24.26 -30.99
CA GLN A 743 -46.92 24.44 -32.43
C GLN A 743 -45.59 24.45 -33.18
N LEU A 744 -45.49 23.62 -34.22
CA LEU A 744 -44.35 23.56 -35.14
C LEU A 744 -44.74 24.21 -36.48
N HIS A 745 -43.92 25.14 -36.97
CA HIS A 745 -44.17 25.91 -38.19
C HIS A 745 -43.03 25.70 -39.19
N GLY A 746 -43.26 24.84 -40.18
CA GLY A 746 -42.26 24.55 -41.23
C GLY A 746 -41.00 23.84 -40.72
N VAL A 747 -41.06 23.21 -39.54
CA VAL A 747 -39.96 22.46 -38.91
C VAL A 747 -40.43 21.12 -38.35
N LYS A 748 -39.50 20.17 -38.20
CA LYS A 748 -39.72 18.86 -37.58
C LYS A 748 -38.51 18.43 -36.76
N PHE A 749 -38.69 17.49 -35.83
CA PHE A 749 -37.55 16.83 -35.18
C PHE A 749 -36.87 15.85 -36.14
N ALA A 750 -35.54 15.81 -36.13
CA ALA A 750 -34.74 14.94 -37.00
C ALA A 750 -33.44 14.50 -36.30
N LYS A 751 -32.80 13.43 -36.80
CA LYS A 751 -31.46 13.01 -36.36
C LYS A 751 -30.40 13.60 -37.31
N PHE A 752 -29.37 14.19 -36.73
CA PHE A 752 -28.17 14.74 -37.37
C PHE A 752 -26.92 13.99 -36.87
N GLU A 753 -25.75 14.29 -37.44
CA GLU A 753 -24.47 13.68 -37.00
C GLU A 753 -24.17 13.96 -35.51
N ASN A 754 -24.57 15.12 -35.00
CA ASN A 754 -24.31 15.57 -33.63
C ASN A 754 -25.41 15.21 -32.62
N GLY A 755 -26.41 14.41 -33.03
CA GLY A 755 -27.51 13.97 -32.16
C GLY A 755 -28.89 14.26 -32.75
N THR A 756 -29.88 14.46 -31.90
CA THR A 756 -31.21 14.87 -32.36
C THR A 756 -31.30 16.40 -32.39
N GLY A 757 -31.84 16.95 -33.47
CA GLY A 757 -32.06 18.38 -33.65
C GLY A 757 -33.42 18.70 -34.29
N ILE A 758 -33.54 19.95 -34.77
CA ILE A 758 -34.72 20.46 -35.47
C ILE A 758 -34.34 20.71 -36.93
N ALA A 759 -35.10 20.19 -37.88
CA ALA A 759 -34.89 20.34 -39.32
C ALA A 759 -36.01 21.14 -39.98
N ALA A 760 -35.65 21.97 -40.96
CA ALA A 760 -36.58 22.65 -41.85
C ALA A 760 -37.36 21.65 -42.72
N THR A 761 -38.67 21.83 -42.85
CA THR A 761 -39.49 21.03 -43.78
C THR A 761 -39.76 21.73 -45.11
N GLU A 762 -39.52 23.04 -45.17
CA GLU A 762 -39.75 23.91 -46.32
C GLU A 762 -38.71 25.04 -46.34
N ASP A 763 -38.54 25.69 -47.48
CA ASP A 763 -37.70 26.88 -47.60
C ASP A 763 -38.37 28.07 -46.89
N GLN A 764 -37.66 28.74 -46.00
CA GLN A 764 -38.14 29.85 -45.19
C GLN A 764 -37.11 30.98 -45.14
N GLU A 765 -37.57 32.23 -45.14
CA GLU A 765 -36.70 33.40 -45.03
C GLU A 765 -37.36 34.45 -44.12
N ASN A 766 -36.57 35.09 -43.25
CA ASN A 766 -37.06 36.18 -42.41
C ASN A 766 -36.67 37.55 -43.00
N SER A 767 -37.38 37.94 -44.06
CA SER A 767 -37.22 39.24 -44.75
C SER A 767 -38.49 40.12 -44.78
N GLY A 768 -39.55 39.70 -44.09
CA GLY A 768 -40.83 40.42 -43.95
C GLY A 768 -40.87 41.41 -42.78
N SER A 769 -42.00 42.10 -42.54
CA SER A 769 -42.16 43.04 -41.41
C SER A 769 -42.49 42.36 -40.07
N GLN A 770 -42.79 41.06 -40.07
CA GLN A 770 -43.06 40.24 -38.88
C GLN A 770 -42.04 39.12 -38.79
N ALA A 771 -41.53 38.86 -37.58
CA ALA A 771 -40.58 37.78 -37.34
C ALA A 771 -41.19 36.41 -37.69
N ARG A 772 -40.43 35.58 -38.39
CA ARG A 772 -40.86 34.23 -38.77
C ARG A 772 -40.67 33.27 -37.59
N ILE A 773 -41.79 32.88 -36.98
CA ILE A 773 -41.82 31.91 -35.87
C ILE A 773 -41.74 30.48 -36.42
N LEU A 774 -40.83 29.68 -35.87
CA LEU A 774 -40.59 28.27 -36.19
C LEU A 774 -41.25 27.33 -35.17
N MET A 775 -41.28 27.73 -33.89
CA MET A 775 -41.92 26.97 -32.83
C MET A 775 -42.56 27.91 -31.81
N THR A 776 -43.72 27.54 -31.29
CA THR A 776 -44.39 28.25 -30.19
C THR A 776 -44.68 27.27 -29.06
N VAL A 777 -44.17 27.56 -27.86
CA VAL A 777 -44.34 26.76 -26.64
C VAL A 777 -45.18 27.57 -25.62
N PRO A 778 -46.32 27.04 -25.17
CA PRO A 778 -47.17 27.70 -24.17
C PRO A 778 -46.43 28.03 -22.85
N PRO A 779 -46.78 29.13 -22.15
CA PRO A 779 -46.11 29.53 -20.90
C PRO A 779 -46.17 28.47 -19.79
N ASP A 780 -47.25 27.69 -19.72
CA ASP A 780 -47.44 26.62 -18.75
C ASP A 780 -46.53 25.40 -19.00
N MET A 781 -45.95 25.28 -20.20
CA MET A 781 -44.96 24.27 -20.54
C MET A 781 -43.53 24.72 -20.27
N VAL A 782 -43.27 26.02 -20.08
CA VAL A 782 -41.95 26.55 -19.74
C VAL A 782 -41.64 26.25 -18.27
N LEU A 783 -40.64 25.42 -18.01
CA LEU A 783 -40.26 25.04 -16.65
C LEU A 783 -39.35 26.11 -16.04
N SER A 784 -39.98 27.11 -15.45
CA SER A 784 -39.36 28.22 -14.70
C SER A 784 -39.58 28.07 -13.19
N LEU A 785 -38.94 28.93 -12.40
CA LEU A 785 -39.21 29.01 -10.96
C LEU A 785 -40.70 29.21 -10.64
N GLU A 786 -41.37 30.11 -11.38
CA GLU A 786 -42.80 30.39 -11.20
C GLU A 786 -43.66 29.16 -11.53
N THR A 787 -43.35 28.47 -12.62
CA THR A 787 -44.09 27.27 -13.04
C THR A 787 -43.90 26.11 -12.05
N VAL A 788 -42.66 25.90 -11.55
CA VAL A 788 -42.39 24.90 -10.50
C VAL A 788 -43.17 25.22 -9.22
N HIS A 789 -43.17 26.48 -8.78
CA HIS A 789 -44.02 26.92 -7.66
C HIS A 789 -45.51 26.72 -7.95
N GLY A 790 -45.96 26.90 -9.19
CA GLY A 790 -47.30 26.55 -9.64
C GLY A 790 -47.63 25.08 -9.38
N TYR A 791 -46.75 24.16 -9.77
CA TYR A 791 -46.92 22.72 -9.55
C TYR A 791 -46.95 22.34 -8.07
N THR A 792 -46.26 23.07 -7.20
CA THR A 792 -46.34 22.80 -5.74
C THR A 792 -47.77 22.90 -5.20
N LYS A 793 -48.68 23.63 -5.85
CA LYS A 793 -50.09 23.76 -5.41
C LYS A 793 -50.85 22.44 -5.52
N SER A 794 -50.55 21.64 -6.54
CA SER A 794 -51.20 20.34 -6.79
C SER A 794 -50.33 19.14 -6.40
N ASP A 795 -49.00 19.29 -6.35
CA ASP A 795 -48.07 18.24 -5.95
C ASP A 795 -47.52 18.49 -4.53
N ARG A 796 -48.03 17.72 -3.56
CA ARG A 796 -47.58 17.81 -2.17
C ARG A 796 -46.13 17.36 -1.98
N TYR A 797 -45.66 16.40 -2.78
CA TYR A 797 -44.35 15.77 -2.61
C TYR A 797 -43.26 16.76 -3.00
N LEU A 798 -43.46 17.40 -4.16
CA LEU A 798 -42.60 18.49 -4.62
C LEU A 798 -42.54 19.64 -3.61
N ARG A 799 -43.69 20.04 -3.05
CA ARG A 799 -43.77 21.12 -2.06
C ARG A 799 -42.94 20.83 -0.81
N GLU A 800 -43.11 19.64 -0.22
CA GLU A 800 -42.40 19.24 1.00
C GLU A 800 -40.87 19.29 0.82
N VAL A 801 -40.36 18.86 -0.33
CA VAL A 801 -38.91 18.86 -0.61
C VAL A 801 -38.39 20.28 -0.82
N LEU A 802 -39.11 21.11 -1.59
CA LEU A 802 -38.69 22.50 -1.83
C LEU A 802 -38.67 23.34 -0.54
N GLU A 803 -39.68 23.16 0.32
CA GLU A 803 -39.75 23.84 1.63
C GLU A 803 -38.60 23.40 2.55
N ALA A 804 -38.20 22.13 2.52
CA ALA A 804 -37.09 21.62 3.33
C ALA A 804 -35.72 22.17 2.92
N LEU A 805 -35.52 22.52 1.65
CA LEU A 805 -34.23 23.01 1.13
C LEU A 805 -33.99 24.51 1.36
N ASP A 806 -35.01 25.21 1.86
CA ASP A 806 -35.03 26.63 2.16
C ASP A 806 -34.46 27.49 1.01
N ASP A 807 -33.37 28.23 1.24
CA ASP A 807 -32.77 29.13 0.24
C ASP A 807 -32.47 28.46 -1.11
N PHE A 808 -31.99 27.21 -1.11
CA PHE A 808 -31.66 26.52 -2.36
C PHE A 808 -32.92 26.19 -3.17
N GLY A 809 -34.00 25.75 -2.50
CA GLY A 809 -35.29 25.45 -3.12
C GLY A 809 -36.02 26.68 -3.67
N ARG A 810 -35.62 27.89 -3.26
CA ARG A 810 -36.15 29.17 -3.77
C ARG A 810 -35.39 29.71 -4.98
N THR A 811 -34.27 29.10 -5.36
CA THR A 811 -33.55 29.46 -6.59
C THR A 811 -34.18 28.76 -7.80
N ALA A 812 -34.13 29.39 -8.98
CA ALA A 812 -34.63 28.77 -10.21
C ALA A 812 -33.96 27.41 -10.48
N ARG A 813 -32.63 27.33 -10.36
CA ARG A 813 -31.88 26.07 -10.51
C ARG A 813 -32.33 25.02 -9.49
N GLY A 814 -32.30 25.34 -8.19
CA GLY A 814 -32.64 24.37 -7.15
C GLY A 814 -34.08 23.86 -7.29
N ALA A 815 -35.01 24.75 -7.61
CA ALA A 815 -36.41 24.39 -7.84
C ALA A 815 -36.58 23.41 -9.02
N ILE A 816 -35.91 23.68 -10.15
CA ILE A 816 -35.99 22.84 -11.34
C ILE A 816 -35.30 21.48 -11.12
N LEU A 817 -34.12 21.44 -10.47
CA LEU A 817 -33.45 20.18 -10.16
C LEU A 817 -34.31 19.27 -9.29
N VAL A 818 -34.92 19.83 -8.24
CA VAL A 818 -35.82 19.09 -7.36
C VAL A 818 -37.06 18.61 -8.11
N PHE A 819 -37.62 19.44 -9.00
CA PHE A 819 -38.73 19.05 -9.88
C PHE A 819 -38.37 17.85 -10.75
N LEU A 820 -37.23 17.90 -11.47
CA LEU A 820 -36.75 16.80 -12.29
C LEU A 820 -36.53 15.53 -11.47
N LEU A 821 -35.89 15.66 -10.30
CA LEU A 821 -35.65 14.55 -9.39
C LEU A 821 -36.96 13.90 -8.91
N CYS A 822 -37.97 14.68 -8.53
CA CYS A 822 -39.28 14.17 -8.11
C CYS A 822 -39.97 13.42 -9.26
N HIS A 823 -39.90 13.93 -10.49
CA HIS A 823 -40.49 13.26 -11.65
C HIS A 823 -39.72 11.99 -12.07
N ILE A 824 -38.39 11.95 -11.93
CA ILE A 824 -37.60 10.71 -12.11
C ILE A 824 -37.97 9.69 -11.02
N THR A 825 -38.19 10.14 -9.78
CA THR A 825 -38.69 9.29 -8.69
C THR A 825 -40.04 8.68 -9.04
N TYR A 826 -40.95 9.51 -9.58
CA TYR A 826 -42.25 9.03 -10.04
C TYR A 826 -42.12 7.94 -11.13
N LEU A 827 -41.30 8.19 -12.15
CA LEU A 827 -41.12 7.26 -13.27
C LEU A 827 -40.43 5.94 -12.89
N SER A 828 -39.67 5.94 -11.79
CA SER A 828 -38.95 4.77 -11.28
C SER A 828 -39.72 4.00 -10.18
N ASN A 829 -40.87 4.50 -9.71
CA ASN A 829 -41.64 3.88 -8.62
C ASN A 829 -42.87 3.11 -9.13
N THR A 830 -42.91 1.80 -8.85
CA THR A 830 -43.97 0.89 -9.32
C THR A 830 -45.03 0.56 -8.25
N LYS A 831 -44.82 0.96 -6.98
CA LYS A 831 -45.66 0.53 -5.84
C LYS A 831 -46.58 1.61 -5.29
N GLU A 832 -46.07 2.83 -5.08
CA GLU A 832 -46.86 3.99 -4.66
C GLU A 832 -46.57 5.15 -5.61
N LYS A 833 -47.61 5.82 -6.12
CA LYS A 833 -47.43 7.00 -7.00
C LYS A 833 -47.03 8.20 -6.15
N VAL A 834 -45.74 8.33 -5.90
CA VAL A 834 -45.11 9.56 -5.35
C VAL A 834 -45.03 10.59 -6.48
N GLY A 835 -45.66 11.76 -6.28
CA GLY A 835 -45.74 12.83 -7.28
C GLY A 835 -47.03 12.84 -8.11
N VAL A 836 -47.21 13.89 -8.90
CA VAL A 836 -48.36 14.08 -9.79
C VAL A 836 -47.92 14.05 -11.25
N VAL A 837 -48.62 13.28 -12.09
CA VAL A 837 -48.35 13.22 -13.52
C VAL A 837 -48.74 14.52 -14.20
N ASN A 838 -47.83 15.06 -15.00
CA ASN A 838 -48.02 16.21 -15.86
C ASN A 838 -47.27 15.96 -17.19
N PRO A 839 -47.43 16.82 -18.21
CA PRO A 839 -46.75 16.65 -19.50
C PRO A 839 -45.22 16.50 -19.37
N TRP A 840 -44.59 17.14 -18.37
CA TRP A 840 -43.16 17.00 -18.09
C TRP A 840 -42.74 15.59 -17.64
N SER A 841 -43.64 14.83 -17.04
CA SER A 841 -43.40 13.42 -16.69
C SER A 841 -43.16 12.55 -17.93
N GLU A 842 -43.78 12.89 -19.06
CA GLU A 842 -43.53 12.24 -20.35
C GLU A 842 -42.31 12.86 -21.03
N TYR A 843 -42.16 14.20 -20.97
CA TYR A 843 -41.05 14.88 -21.62
C TYR A 843 -39.66 14.40 -21.16
N ILE A 844 -39.50 14.15 -19.86
CA ILE A 844 -38.24 13.65 -19.27
C ILE A 844 -37.81 12.31 -19.89
N GLN A 845 -38.75 11.51 -20.42
CA GLN A 845 -38.46 10.22 -21.06
C GLN A 845 -37.90 10.37 -22.48
N PHE A 846 -38.06 11.53 -23.12
CA PHE A 846 -37.41 11.87 -24.39
C PHE A 846 -35.98 12.42 -24.21
N LEU A 847 -35.60 12.78 -22.98
CA LEU A 847 -34.25 13.24 -22.70
C LEU A 847 -33.25 12.09 -22.84
N PRO A 848 -32.07 12.33 -23.46
CA PRO A 848 -31.13 11.29 -23.80
C PRO A 848 -30.65 10.55 -22.56
N ARG A 849 -30.37 9.26 -22.76
CA ARG A 849 -29.85 8.37 -21.73
C ARG A 849 -28.44 8.75 -21.29
N GLU A 850 -27.64 9.23 -22.24
CA GLU A 850 -26.26 9.62 -22.04
C GLU A 850 -26.14 11.13 -22.25
N ILE A 851 -25.61 11.83 -21.26
CA ILE A 851 -25.40 13.27 -21.31
C ILE A 851 -23.88 13.49 -21.31
N PRO A 852 -23.31 14.10 -22.36
CA PRO A 852 -21.86 14.12 -22.58
C PRO A 852 -21.14 15.15 -21.70
N LEU A 853 -21.65 15.44 -20.50
CA LEU A 853 -21.05 16.42 -19.61
C LEU A 853 -19.87 15.81 -18.82
N PRO A 854 -18.78 16.57 -18.61
CA PRO A 854 -17.60 16.09 -17.91
C PRO A 854 -17.84 15.54 -16.51
N THR A 855 -18.88 16.01 -15.82
CA THR A 855 -19.27 15.51 -14.50
C THR A 855 -19.77 14.06 -14.53
N LEU A 856 -20.15 13.55 -15.70
CA LEU A 856 -20.60 12.17 -15.93
C LEU A 856 -19.58 11.35 -16.74
N TRP A 857 -18.38 11.89 -16.99
CA TRP A 857 -17.31 11.13 -17.62
C TRP A 857 -16.78 10.07 -16.67
N THR A 858 -16.25 8.97 -17.23
CA THR A 858 -15.61 7.92 -16.45
C THR A 858 -14.36 8.44 -15.75
N GLU A 859 -13.86 7.73 -14.74
CA GLU A 859 -12.59 8.09 -14.09
C GLU A 859 -11.43 8.15 -15.11
N ASP A 860 -11.43 7.26 -16.10
CA ASP A 860 -10.39 7.19 -17.13
C ASP A 860 -10.47 8.39 -18.09
N GLU A 861 -11.67 8.80 -18.48
CA GLU A 861 -11.91 10.00 -19.30
C GLU A 861 -11.59 11.30 -18.54
N ALA A 862 -11.98 11.38 -17.27
CA ALA A 862 -11.68 12.53 -16.42
C ALA A 862 -10.16 12.68 -16.20
N ALA A 863 -9.41 11.57 -16.15
CA ALA A 863 -7.96 11.62 -16.04
C ALA A 863 -7.28 12.30 -17.25
N LEU A 864 -7.87 12.22 -18.44
CA LEU A 864 -7.36 12.84 -19.67
C LEU A 864 -7.44 14.38 -19.64
N LEU A 865 -8.23 14.95 -18.74
CA LEU A 865 -8.27 16.40 -18.50
C LEU A 865 -6.99 16.93 -17.83
N TYR A 866 -6.04 16.07 -17.44
CA TYR A 866 -4.77 16.48 -16.85
C TYR A 866 -4.11 17.64 -17.63
N GLY A 867 -3.83 18.74 -16.92
CA GLY A 867 -3.21 19.93 -17.49
C GLY A 867 -4.17 20.87 -18.22
N THR A 868 -5.43 20.51 -18.44
CA THR A 868 -6.43 21.43 -19.04
C THR A 868 -7.04 22.35 -17.99
N SER A 869 -7.57 23.51 -18.41
CA SER A 869 -8.32 24.41 -17.50
C SER A 869 -9.63 23.79 -17.00
N LEU A 870 -10.18 22.84 -17.76
CA LEU A 870 -11.44 22.18 -17.45
C LEU A 870 -11.35 21.24 -16.24
N ARG A 871 -10.17 20.66 -15.96
CA ARG A 871 -9.99 19.72 -14.85
C ARG A 871 -10.43 20.30 -13.50
N ASP A 872 -9.88 21.47 -13.15
CA ASP A 872 -10.16 22.11 -11.87
C ASP A 872 -11.65 22.49 -11.76
N ALA A 873 -12.25 22.93 -12.87
CA ALA A 873 -13.68 23.25 -12.91
C ALA A 873 -14.55 22.02 -12.64
N VAL A 874 -14.19 20.85 -13.18
CA VAL A 874 -14.89 19.60 -12.98
C VAL A 874 -14.72 19.09 -11.54
N GLU A 875 -13.51 19.07 -11.01
CA GLU A 875 -13.23 18.64 -9.62
C GLU A 875 -13.97 19.52 -8.59
N HIS A 876 -13.97 20.84 -8.78
CA HIS A 876 -14.75 21.75 -7.93
C HIS A 876 -16.26 21.52 -8.07
N LYS A 877 -16.76 21.27 -9.29
CA LYS A 877 -18.18 20.99 -9.51
C LYS A 877 -18.61 19.69 -8.83
N HIS A 878 -17.80 18.63 -8.87
CA HIS A 878 -18.07 17.41 -8.10
C HIS A 878 -18.18 17.71 -6.61
N SER A 879 -17.21 18.43 -6.04
CA SER A 879 -17.23 18.80 -4.62
C SER A 879 -18.47 19.62 -4.24
N SER A 880 -18.87 20.56 -5.10
CA SER A 880 -20.09 21.36 -4.93
C SER A 880 -21.35 20.49 -5.00
N LEU A 881 -21.41 19.54 -5.94
CA LEU A 881 -22.56 18.64 -6.10
C LEU A 881 -22.67 17.67 -4.91
N GLU A 882 -21.55 17.19 -4.37
CA GLU A 882 -21.53 16.35 -3.15
C GLU A 882 -22.12 17.11 -1.97
N LEU A 883 -21.74 18.37 -1.78
CA LEU A 883 -22.28 19.23 -0.73
C LEU A 883 -23.78 19.51 -0.93
N GLU A 884 -24.20 19.78 -2.18
CA GLU A 884 -25.62 19.94 -2.52
C GLU A 884 -26.42 18.67 -2.25
N PHE A 885 -25.89 17.50 -2.59
CA PHE A 885 -26.53 16.21 -2.35
C PHE A 885 -26.65 15.91 -0.86
N GLU A 886 -25.61 16.19 -0.08
CA GLU A 886 -25.64 16.01 1.37
C GLU A 886 -26.63 16.98 2.05
N ARG A 887 -26.73 18.22 1.55
CA ARG A 887 -27.78 19.17 1.95
C ARG A 887 -29.16 18.63 1.59
N LEU A 888 -29.35 18.08 0.40
CA LEU A 888 -30.60 17.46 -0.02
C LEU A 888 -31.00 16.31 0.92
N ARG A 889 -30.05 15.41 1.20
CA ARG A 889 -30.23 14.29 2.12
C ARG A 889 -30.64 14.76 3.51
N THR A 890 -29.85 15.65 4.11
CA THR A 890 -30.08 16.16 5.47
C THR A 890 -31.40 16.93 5.59
N ALA A 891 -31.76 17.73 4.58
CA ALA A 891 -33.01 18.47 4.58
C ALA A 891 -34.24 17.54 4.49
N THR A 892 -34.14 16.45 3.72
CA THR A 892 -35.29 15.62 3.36
C THR A 892 -35.36 14.29 4.11
N GLU A 893 -34.35 13.92 4.91
CA GLU A 893 -34.34 12.66 5.68
C GLU A 893 -35.49 12.56 6.71
N SER A 894 -36.01 13.70 7.16
CA SER A 894 -37.14 13.80 8.08
C SER A 894 -38.51 13.70 7.38
N ILE A 895 -38.56 13.84 6.05
CA ILE A 895 -39.80 13.75 5.26
C ILE A 895 -40.14 12.26 5.07
N PRO A 896 -41.32 11.79 5.54
CA PRO A 896 -41.60 10.35 5.60
C PRO A 896 -41.52 9.60 4.27
N TRP A 897 -41.91 10.23 3.16
CA TRP A 897 -41.84 9.58 1.85
C TRP A 897 -40.42 9.65 1.26
N CYS A 898 -39.65 10.72 1.46
CA CYS A 898 -38.25 10.78 1.03
C CYS A 898 -37.42 9.77 1.81
N ASN A 899 -37.63 9.68 3.13
CA ASN A 899 -37.00 8.66 3.96
C ASN A 899 -37.31 7.26 3.47
N ARG A 900 -38.49 7.02 2.88
CA ARG A 900 -38.80 5.74 2.26
C ARG A 900 -38.16 5.61 0.89
N GLU A 901 -38.52 6.45 -0.08
CA GLU A 901 -38.18 6.25 -1.49
C GLU A 901 -36.74 6.67 -1.87
N TRP A 902 -36.13 7.62 -1.16
CA TRP A 902 -34.80 8.14 -1.47
C TRP A 902 -33.73 7.64 -0.50
N TRP A 903 -33.97 7.77 0.80
CA TRP A 903 -32.96 7.51 1.84
C TRP A 903 -33.18 6.21 2.59
N GLY A 904 -34.25 5.51 2.23
CA GLY A 904 -34.68 4.33 2.95
C GLY A 904 -33.59 3.31 2.86
N VAL A 905 -33.16 2.80 4.00
CA VAL A 905 -32.12 1.77 4.03
C VAL A 905 -32.52 0.58 3.16
N GLU A 906 -33.84 0.34 2.97
CA GLU A 906 -34.45 -0.69 2.10
C GLU A 906 -34.96 -0.16 0.76
N THR A 907 -35.70 0.93 0.73
CA THR A 907 -36.41 1.40 -0.48
C THR A 907 -35.72 2.56 -1.19
N GLY A 908 -34.65 3.11 -0.59
CA GLY A 908 -33.91 4.26 -1.07
C GLY A 908 -33.23 3.98 -2.40
N LYS A 909 -33.66 4.68 -3.43
CA LYS A 909 -33.13 4.52 -4.80
C LYS A 909 -32.14 5.62 -5.17
N LEU A 910 -32.10 6.70 -4.40
CA LEU A 910 -31.43 7.94 -4.76
C LEU A 910 -29.98 7.95 -4.26
N ASP A 911 -29.04 7.98 -5.19
CA ASP A 911 -27.61 8.12 -4.90
C ASP A 911 -27.02 9.43 -5.47
N PHE A 912 -25.72 9.61 -5.26
CA PHE A 912 -25.01 10.79 -5.72
C PHE A 912 -24.91 10.88 -7.25
N GLU A 913 -24.83 9.73 -7.94
CA GLU A 913 -24.78 9.69 -9.40
C GLU A 913 -26.11 10.14 -10.03
N ASP A 914 -27.23 9.80 -9.40
CA ASP A 914 -28.54 10.32 -9.79
C ASP A 914 -28.60 11.86 -9.67
N TRP A 915 -28.06 12.43 -8.59
CA TRP A 915 -28.02 13.89 -8.42
C TRP A 915 -27.15 14.57 -9.47
N LYS A 916 -25.99 13.97 -9.79
CA LYS A 916 -25.14 14.43 -10.91
C LYS A 916 -25.87 14.36 -12.24
N ALA A 917 -26.66 13.30 -12.47
CA ALA A 917 -27.42 13.16 -13.71
C ALA A 917 -28.53 14.21 -13.82
N VAL A 918 -29.21 14.55 -12.72
CA VAL A 918 -30.22 15.62 -12.69
C VAL A 918 -29.59 16.99 -12.96
N ASP A 919 -28.44 17.30 -12.34
CA ASP A 919 -27.67 18.52 -12.65
C ASP A 919 -27.26 18.55 -14.12
N ALA A 920 -26.81 17.43 -14.66
CA ALA A 920 -26.42 17.31 -16.07
C ALA A 920 -27.62 17.52 -17.02
N MET A 921 -28.80 16.99 -16.71
CA MET A 921 -30.03 17.19 -17.49
C MET A 921 -30.43 18.65 -17.54
N TYR A 922 -30.42 19.33 -16.40
CA TYR A 922 -30.71 20.75 -16.31
C TYR A 922 -29.65 21.59 -17.05
N ARG A 923 -28.38 21.40 -16.72
CA ARG A 923 -27.29 22.27 -17.19
C ARG A 923 -27.11 22.23 -18.71
N SER A 924 -27.31 21.06 -19.32
CA SER A 924 -27.21 20.89 -20.78
C SER A 924 -28.40 21.48 -21.56
N ARG A 925 -29.49 21.90 -20.89
CA ARG A 925 -30.76 22.29 -21.53
C ARG A 925 -31.40 23.58 -21.01
N ALA A 926 -30.89 24.12 -19.91
CA ALA A 926 -31.38 25.36 -19.35
C ALA A 926 -31.06 26.53 -20.29
N LEU A 927 -32.07 27.35 -20.53
CA LEU A 927 -32.01 28.57 -21.34
C LEU A 927 -32.22 29.77 -20.40
N ASP A 928 -31.61 30.90 -20.74
CA ASP A 928 -31.94 32.19 -20.13
C ASP A 928 -33.00 32.89 -20.99
N LEU A 929 -34.28 32.55 -20.73
CA LEU A 929 -35.38 32.98 -21.58
C LEU A 929 -35.73 34.45 -21.26
N PRO A 930 -35.71 35.37 -22.25
CA PRO A 930 -36.00 36.78 -22.02
C PRO A 930 -37.34 37.00 -21.29
N GLY A 931 -37.31 37.74 -20.18
CA GLY A 931 -38.48 38.03 -19.35
C GLY A 931 -38.85 36.95 -18.32
N THR A 932 -38.36 35.72 -18.47
CA THR A 932 -38.60 34.60 -17.53
C THR A 932 -37.36 34.26 -16.70
N GLY A 933 -36.15 34.46 -17.26
CA GLY A 933 -34.88 34.06 -16.66
C GLY A 933 -34.54 32.59 -16.94
N HIS A 934 -33.78 31.96 -16.04
CA HIS A 934 -33.39 30.55 -16.17
C HIS A 934 -34.59 29.60 -16.18
N ALA A 935 -34.77 28.89 -17.29
CA ALA A 935 -35.85 27.93 -17.49
C ALA A 935 -35.44 26.78 -18.42
N MET A 936 -36.16 25.66 -18.38
CA MET A 936 -36.11 24.65 -19.44
C MET A 936 -37.35 24.79 -20.33
N VAL A 937 -37.14 24.87 -21.64
CA VAL A 937 -38.22 25.01 -22.62
C VAL A 937 -38.25 23.74 -23.48
N PRO A 938 -39.27 22.89 -23.34
CA PRO A 938 -39.30 21.60 -24.01
C PRO A 938 -39.35 21.82 -25.52
N CYS A 939 -38.68 20.94 -26.27
CA CYS A 939 -38.55 20.97 -27.74
C CYS A 939 -37.64 22.08 -28.27
N VAL A 940 -37.58 23.26 -27.62
CA VAL A 940 -36.60 24.30 -27.97
C VAL A 940 -35.20 23.91 -27.52
N ASP A 941 -35.09 23.26 -26.37
CA ASP A 941 -33.87 22.63 -25.83
C ASP A 941 -33.33 21.44 -26.66
N MET A 942 -34.03 21.06 -27.73
CA MET A 942 -33.55 20.11 -28.75
C MET A 942 -32.83 20.81 -29.91
N ALA A 943 -32.85 22.14 -30.00
CA ALA A 943 -32.08 22.85 -31.00
C ALA A 943 -30.59 22.79 -30.65
N ASN A 944 -29.77 22.36 -31.63
CA ASN A 944 -28.33 22.29 -31.45
C ASN A 944 -27.70 23.69 -31.44
N HIS A 945 -26.51 23.78 -30.85
CA HIS A 945 -25.80 25.05 -30.74
C HIS A 945 -25.05 25.41 -32.02
N ALA A 946 -25.06 26.70 -32.37
CA ALA A 946 -24.08 27.30 -33.25
C ALA A 946 -23.83 28.77 -32.86
N SER A 947 -22.60 29.25 -33.05
CA SER A 947 -22.20 30.63 -32.77
C SER A 947 -22.12 31.51 -34.03
N GLY A 948 -22.24 32.83 -33.83
CA GLY A 948 -21.97 33.84 -34.87
C GLY A 948 -22.97 33.83 -36.04
N GLU A 949 -22.46 33.66 -37.26
CA GLU A 949 -23.30 33.63 -38.46
C GLU A 949 -24.04 32.29 -38.65
N ASP A 950 -23.59 31.22 -37.98
CA ASP A 950 -24.23 29.91 -38.07
C ASP A 950 -25.43 29.79 -37.11
N THR A 951 -25.65 30.78 -36.23
CA THR A 951 -26.87 30.88 -35.42
C THR A 951 -28.06 31.27 -36.29
N VAL A 952 -28.95 30.32 -36.55
CA VAL A 952 -30.10 30.53 -37.46
C VAL A 952 -31.33 31.03 -36.72
N ALA A 953 -31.55 30.64 -35.48
CA ALA A 953 -32.74 31.01 -34.70
C ALA A 953 -32.40 31.60 -33.32
N LEU A 954 -33.35 32.36 -32.77
CA LEU A 954 -33.33 32.92 -31.43
C LEU A 954 -34.56 32.44 -30.67
N TYR A 955 -34.43 32.24 -29.36
CA TYR A 955 -35.57 32.03 -28.48
C TYR A 955 -35.96 33.34 -27.81
N GLU A 956 -37.25 33.68 -27.85
CA GLU A 956 -37.82 34.88 -27.23
C GLU A 956 -39.12 34.54 -26.49
N THR A 957 -39.66 35.52 -25.77
CA THR A 957 -40.99 35.45 -25.18
C THR A 957 -41.91 36.42 -25.91
N ASP A 958 -43.02 35.92 -26.44
CA ASP A 958 -43.99 36.76 -27.15
C ASP A 958 -44.86 37.59 -26.18
N THR A 959 -45.73 38.44 -26.73
CA THR A 959 -46.62 39.31 -25.93
C THR A 959 -47.66 38.54 -25.10
N ALA A 960 -47.92 37.28 -25.43
CA ALA A 960 -48.83 36.40 -24.70
C ALA A 960 -48.10 35.54 -23.65
N GLY A 961 -46.77 35.68 -23.52
CA GLY A 961 -45.94 34.91 -22.60
C GLY A 961 -45.49 33.55 -23.15
N ASN A 962 -45.76 33.23 -24.43
CA ASN A 962 -45.29 31.99 -25.03
C ASN A 962 -43.78 32.09 -25.30
N ALA A 963 -43.05 31.00 -25.06
CA ALA A 963 -41.68 30.88 -25.55
C ALA A 963 -41.72 30.56 -27.05
N VAL A 964 -41.06 31.38 -27.86
CA VAL A 964 -41.03 31.24 -29.32
C VAL A 964 -39.61 31.02 -29.81
N LEU A 965 -39.45 30.06 -30.72
CA LEU A 965 -38.23 29.92 -31.52
C LEU A 965 -38.44 30.65 -32.84
N GLN A 966 -37.71 31.75 -33.06
CA GLN A 966 -37.87 32.60 -34.24
C GLN A 966 -36.61 32.59 -35.11
N LEU A 967 -36.80 32.60 -36.43
CA LEU A 967 -35.72 32.70 -37.41
C LEU A 967 -35.05 34.09 -37.29
N ARG A 968 -33.72 34.17 -37.26
CA ARG A 968 -33.00 35.46 -37.20
C ARG A 968 -33.31 36.32 -38.43
N TRP A 969 -33.32 37.63 -38.22
CA TRP A 969 -33.45 38.61 -39.30
C TRP A 969 -32.39 38.38 -40.41
N ASN A 970 -32.83 38.43 -41.67
CA ASN A 970 -31.99 38.19 -42.87
C ASN A 970 -31.37 36.78 -42.97
N LYS A 971 -31.84 35.80 -42.19
CA LYS A 971 -31.46 34.38 -42.38
C LYS A 971 -32.47 33.67 -43.28
N LYS A 972 -31.95 32.75 -44.10
CA LYS A 972 -32.70 31.82 -44.94
C LYS A 972 -32.41 30.40 -44.47
N LEU A 973 -33.46 29.59 -44.40
CA LEU A 973 -33.45 28.19 -44.01
C LEU A 973 -33.97 27.39 -45.20
N CYS A 974 -33.16 26.52 -45.81
CA CYS A 974 -33.61 25.64 -46.90
C CYS A 974 -34.21 24.35 -46.34
N GLN A 975 -35.07 23.68 -47.09
CA GLN A 975 -35.60 22.38 -46.70
C GLN A 975 -34.46 21.38 -46.38
N GLY A 976 -34.50 20.80 -45.18
CA GLY A 976 -33.48 19.87 -44.68
C GLY A 976 -32.40 20.52 -43.82
N ASP A 977 -32.27 21.85 -43.82
CA ASP A 977 -31.30 22.55 -42.99
C ASP A 977 -31.62 22.41 -41.50
N GLU A 978 -30.59 22.38 -40.67
CA GLU A 978 -30.69 22.32 -39.21
C GLU A 978 -30.99 23.71 -38.62
N VAL A 979 -31.92 23.76 -37.66
CA VAL A 979 -32.21 24.97 -36.88
C VAL A 979 -31.34 24.98 -35.64
N THR A 980 -30.40 25.92 -35.61
CA THR A 980 -29.42 26.10 -34.53
C THR A 980 -29.72 27.35 -33.70
N ILE A 981 -29.36 27.31 -32.41
CA ILE A 981 -29.48 28.43 -31.46
C ILE A 981 -28.12 28.75 -30.83
N THR A 982 -27.96 29.95 -30.28
CA THR A 982 -26.77 30.29 -29.49
C THR A 982 -27.07 30.21 -27.99
N TYR A 983 -26.16 29.59 -27.24
CA TYR A 983 -26.10 29.64 -25.77
C TYR A 983 -25.24 30.82 -25.27
N GLY A 984 -24.74 31.66 -26.18
CA GLY A 984 -23.86 32.79 -25.90
C GLY A 984 -22.55 32.67 -26.68
N ASP A 985 -22.26 33.67 -27.52
CA ASP A 985 -21.09 33.66 -28.41
C ASP A 985 -19.78 34.01 -27.68
N GLU A 986 -19.83 34.48 -26.43
CA GLU A 986 -18.63 34.84 -25.66
C GLU A 986 -18.01 33.67 -24.86
N LYS A 987 -18.65 32.50 -24.86
CA LYS A 987 -18.23 31.35 -24.03
C LYS A 987 -16.92 30.73 -24.52
N GLY A 988 -16.06 30.39 -23.56
CA GLY A 988 -14.78 29.72 -23.83
C GLY A 988 -14.93 28.25 -24.18
N ALA A 989 -13.90 27.67 -24.81
CA ALA A 989 -13.86 26.25 -25.16
C ALA A 989 -14.10 25.32 -23.95
N SER A 990 -13.46 25.61 -22.81
CA SER A 990 -13.65 24.83 -21.59
C SER A 990 -15.06 25.00 -21.01
N GLU A 991 -15.63 26.20 -21.07
CA GLU A 991 -17.00 26.48 -20.60
C GLU A 991 -18.06 25.77 -21.46
N MET A 992 -17.85 25.71 -22.78
CA MET A 992 -18.73 24.99 -23.70
C MET A 992 -18.78 23.50 -23.39
N ILE A 993 -17.62 22.87 -23.20
CA ILE A 993 -17.55 21.47 -22.79
C ILE A 993 -18.13 21.28 -21.38
N PHE A 994 -17.79 22.18 -20.45
CA PHE A 994 -18.26 22.10 -19.06
C PHE A 994 -19.78 22.14 -18.98
N SER A 995 -20.44 23.05 -19.71
CA SER A 995 -21.88 23.32 -19.57
C SER A 995 -22.73 22.51 -20.53
N TYR A 996 -22.21 22.18 -21.71
CA TYR A 996 -23.00 21.56 -22.79
C TYR A 996 -22.40 20.24 -23.33
N GLY A 997 -21.16 19.90 -22.97
CA GLY A 997 -20.57 18.60 -23.26
C GLY A 997 -20.04 18.43 -24.67
N PHE A 998 -19.92 19.51 -25.44
CA PHE A 998 -19.35 19.50 -26.79
C PHE A 998 -18.50 20.74 -27.04
N LEU A 999 -17.77 20.71 -28.15
CA LEU A 999 -16.99 21.85 -28.64
C LEU A 999 -17.31 22.08 -30.12
N GLU A 1000 -17.52 23.33 -30.51
CA GLU A 1000 -17.94 23.67 -31.87
C GLU A 1000 -16.90 23.27 -32.92
N GLN A 1001 -17.37 22.76 -34.06
CA GLN A 1001 -16.46 22.35 -35.13
C GLN A 1001 -15.69 23.51 -35.76
N SER A 1002 -16.23 24.73 -35.70
CA SER A 1002 -15.62 25.96 -36.22
C SER A 1002 -14.68 26.66 -35.22
N ALA A 1003 -14.64 26.24 -33.94
CA ALA A 1003 -13.80 26.88 -32.93
C ALA A 1003 -12.31 26.78 -33.28
N ASN A 1004 -11.65 27.93 -33.43
CA ASN A 1004 -10.25 28.07 -33.85
C ASN A 1004 -9.30 28.57 -32.73
N ASN A 1005 -9.84 29.02 -31.60
CA ASN A 1005 -9.10 29.36 -30.39
C ASN A 1005 -9.95 29.01 -29.15
N ALA A 1006 -9.34 29.03 -27.96
CA ALA A 1006 -10.06 28.72 -26.71
C ALA A 1006 -11.02 29.84 -26.26
N ARG A 1007 -10.94 31.03 -26.89
CA ARG A 1007 -11.57 32.32 -26.54
C ARG A 1007 -11.22 32.84 -25.16
N GLN A 1008 -11.49 32.06 -24.12
CA GLN A 1008 -11.15 32.37 -22.74
C GLN A 1008 -10.86 31.10 -21.93
N ILE A 1009 -9.99 31.21 -20.93
CA ILE A 1009 -9.74 30.17 -19.92
C ILE A 1009 -9.60 30.79 -18.54
N PHE A 1010 -9.89 30.00 -17.50
CA PHE A 1010 -9.61 30.35 -16.11
C PHE A 1010 -8.53 29.43 -15.55
N LEU A 1011 -7.48 30.00 -14.96
CA LEU A 1011 -6.39 29.25 -14.34
C LEU A 1011 -6.38 29.49 -12.83
N SER A 1012 -6.45 28.40 -12.06
CA SER A 1012 -6.29 28.44 -10.60
C SER A 1012 -4.92 29.01 -10.19
N LEU A 1013 -4.88 29.79 -9.12
CA LEU A 1013 -3.66 30.37 -8.57
C LEU A 1013 -3.68 30.25 -7.05
N ASP A 1014 -2.52 29.98 -6.45
CA ASP A 1014 -2.36 29.94 -5.00
C ASP A 1014 -1.34 30.98 -4.53
N ILE A 1015 -1.40 31.32 -3.24
CA ILE A 1015 -0.44 32.19 -2.56
C ILE A 1015 0.76 31.33 -2.14
N PRO A 1016 2.02 31.72 -2.42
CA PRO A 1016 3.22 30.98 -2.03
C PRO A 1016 3.25 30.62 -0.53
N ASP A 1017 3.76 29.43 -0.18
CA ASP A 1017 3.82 28.98 1.22
C ASP A 1017 4.73 29.85 2.11
N GLU A 1018 5.72 30.50 1.52
CA GLU A 1018 6.68 31.39 2.20
C GLU A 1018 6.07 32.77 2.55
N ASP A 1019 4.84 33.07 2.11
CA ASP A 1019 4.17 34.33 2.41
C ASP A 1019 3.60 34.30 3.85
N PRO A 1020 4.13 35.13 4.78
CA PRO A 1020 3.69 35.12 6.18
C PRO A 1020 2.22 35.54 6.33
N LEU A 1021 1.66 36.24 5.34
CA LEU A 1021 0.28 36.70 5.32
C LEU A 1021 -0.65 35.74 4.57
N LYS A 1022 -0.17 34.57 4.10
CA LYS A 1022 -0.95 33.60 3.29
C LYS A 1022 -2.32 33.28 3.86
N HIS A 1023 -2.41 32.95 5.15
CA HIS A 1023 -3.68 32.59 5.79
C HIS A 1023 -4.66 33.77 5.85
N ALA A 1024 -4.17 34.98 6.14
CA ALA A 1024 -4.99 36.18 6.19
C ALA A 1024 -5.50 36.56 4.79
N LYS A 1025 -4.62 36.54 3.79
CA LYS A 1025 -4.94 36.78 2.38
C LYS A 1025 -5.94 35.74 1.82
N ARG A 1026 -5.73 34.45 2.09
CA ARG A 1026 -6.70 33.41 1.68
C ARG A 1026 -8.05 33.63 2.35
N SER A 1027 -8.07 33.92 3.65
CA SER A 1027 -9.32 34.14 4.38
C SER A 1027 -10.08 35.36 3.86
N ILE A 1028 -9.38 36.45 3.52
CA ILE A 1028 -10.03 37.65 2.99
C ILE A 1028 -10.48 37.50 1.53
N CYS A 1029 -9.81 36.66 0.75
CA CYS A 1029 -10.16 36.41 -0.65
C CYS A 1029 -11.22 35.30 -0.83
N ALA A 1030 -11.30 34.34 0.10
CA ALA A 1030 -12.10 33.10 -0.02
C ALA A 1030 -13.58 33.31 -0.36
N GLU A 1031 -14.17 34.44 0.04
CA GLU A 1031 -15.58 34.74 -0.20
C GLU A 1031 -15.81 35.76 -1.33
N ASN A 1032 -14.78 36.41 -1.87
CA ASN A 1032 -14.94 37.58 -2.77
C ASN A 1032 -14.27 37.47 -4.13
N THR A 1033 -13.30 36.58 -4.28
CA THR A 1033 -12.51 36.49 -5.51
C THR A 1033 -12.19 35.03 -5.79
N ALA A 1034 -12.46 34.58 -7.01
CA ALA A 1034 -12.04 33.25 -7.41
C ALA A 1034 -10.48 33.18 -7.36
N PRO A 1035 -9.89 32.20 -6.66
CA PRO A 1035 -8.44 32.10 -6.49
C PRO A 1035 -7.77 31.67 -7.80
N GLY A 1036 -7.51 32.64 -8.66
CA GLY A 1036 -7.05 32.38 -10.02
C GLY A 1036 -7.04 33.61 -10.90
N LEU A 1037 -6.85 33.41 -12.20
CA LEU A 1037 -6.86 34.45 -13.21
C LEU A 1037 -7.65 34.02 -14.45
N ARG A 1038 -8.36 34.97 -15.06
CA ARG A 1038 -9.03 34.77 -16.35
C ARG A 1038 -8.12 35.28 -17.46
N LEU A 1039 -7.99 34.50 -18.52
CA LEU A 1039 -7.36 34.89 -19.79
C LEU A 1039 -8.41 34.92 -20.89
N TRP A 1040 -8.35 35.88 -21.81
CA TRP A 1040 -9.18 35.90 -23.00
C TRP A 1040 -8.48 36.56 -24.20
N VAL A 1041 -8.99 36.28 -25.39
CA VAL A 1041 -8.53 36.89 -26.66
C VAL A 1041 -9.48 38.04 -27.01
N GLU A 1042 -8.94 39.23 -27.29
CA GLU A 1042 -9.69 40.36 -27.84
C GLU A 1042 -9.90 40.24 -29.36
N ASP A 1043 -10.80 41.02 -29.94
CA ASP A 1043 -11.07 41.03 -31.40
C ASP A 1043 -9.83 41.34 -32.26
N ASP A 1044 -8.83 42.03 -31.69
CA ASP A 1044 -7.55 42.32 -32.36
C ASP A 1044 -6.54 41.16 -32.28
N GLY A 1045 -6.91 40.06 -31.63
CA GLY A 1045 -6.11 38.84 -31.47
C GLY A 1045 -5.18 38.83 -30.26
N LYS A 1046 -5.11 39.91 -29.46
CA LYS A 1046 -4.25 39.98 -28.27
C LYS A 1046 -4.86 39.25 -27.09
N VAL A 1047 -3.99 38.66 -26.28
CA VAL A 1047 -4.38 38.00 -25.04
C VAL A 1047 -4.35 39.00 -23.88
N LYS A 1048 -5.44 39.04 -23.12
CA LYS A 1048 -5.59 39.84 -21.91
C LYS A 1048 -5.80 38.94 -20.71
N TRP A 1049 -5.57 39.52 -19.53
CA TRP A 1049 -5.81 38.84 -18.25
C TRP A 1049 -6.49 39.75 -17.25
N GLU A 1050 -7.25 39.15 -16.33
CA GLU A 1050 -7.91 39.82 -15.21
C GLU A 1050 -7.85 38.95 -13.97
N SER A 1051 -7.40 39.53 -12.86
CA SER A 1051 -7.46 38.93 -11.53
C SER A 1051 -7.13 39.95 -10.46
N ASP A 1052 -8.03 40.13 -9.49
CA ASP A 1052 -7.70 40.82 -8.24
C ASP A 1052 -6.80 39.95 -7.35
N PHE A 1053 -6.96 38.61 -7.41
CA PHE A 1053 -6.23 37.65 -6.57
C PHE A 1053 -4.72 37.66 -6.86
N VAL A 1054 -4.31 37.86 -8.12
CA VAL A 1054 -2.90 38.00 -8.52
C VAL A 1054 -2.20 39.12 -7.74
N TYR A 1055 -2.88 40.25 -7.51
CA TYR A 1055 -2.32 41.36 -6.75
C TYR A 1055 -2.19 41.04 -5.26
N TRP A 1056 -3.14 40.29 -4.69
CA TRP A 1056 -3.02 39.78 -3.31
C TRP A 1056 -1.84 38.82 -3.16
N SER A 1057 -1.56 38.02 -4.19
CA SER A 1057 -0.44 37.08 -4.20
C SER A 1057 0.94 37.73 -4.36
N CYS A 1058 1.05 38.93 -4.92
CA CYS A 1058 2.34 39.55 -5.24
C CYS A 1058 2.75 40.75 -4.35
N VAL A 1059 1.91 41.14 -3.40
CA VAL A 1059 2.11 42.26 -2.48
C VAL A 1059 2.35 41.76 -1.06
N ASN A 1060 3.45 42.16 -0.42
CA ASN A 1060 3.88 41.64 0.88
C ASN A 1060 3.71 42.66 2.03
N GLU A 1061 4.01 42.22 3.25
CA GLU A 1061 3.99 43.11 4.44
C GLU A 1061 4.92 44.32 4.27
N GLU A 1062 6.11 44.10 3.72
CA GLU A 1062 7.11 45.13 3.42
C GLU A 1062 6.62 46.20 2.45
N ASP A 1063 5.66 45.86 1.59
CA ASP A 1063 5.04 46.82 0.66
C ASP A 1063 4.04 47.74 1.38
N GLY A 1064 3.62 47.39 2.60
CA GLY A 1064 2.67 48.14 3.43
C GLY A 1064 1.32 47.44 3.63
N LEU A 1065 1.18 46.15 3.27
CA LEU A 1065 -0.03 45.38 3.52
C LEU A 1065 -0.04 44.80 4.94
N ALA A 1066 -1.10 45.03 5.70
CA ALA A 1066 -1.24 44.48 7.06
C ALA A 1066 -2.67 44.00 7.33
N PHE A 1067 -2.84 43.14 8.36
CA PHE A 1067 -4.13 42.61 8.76
C PHE A 1067 -4.34 42.72 10.28
N ASP A 1068 -5.54 43.14 10.69
CA ASP A 1068 -5.97 43.18 12.10
C ASP A 1068 -7.19 42.29 12.33
N LEU A 1069 -7.35 41.78 13.55
CA LEU A 1069 -8.57 41.06 13.96
C LEU A 1069 -9.64 42.04 14.45
N ILE A 1070 -10.88 41.87 13.98
CA ILE A 1070 -12.06 42.62 14.45
C ILE A 1070 -12.92 41.70 15.33
N GLN A 1071 -13.29 42.17 16.52
CA GLN A 1071 -14.26 41.48 17.38
C GLN A 1071 -15.63 42.13 17.21
N THR A 1072 -16.62 41.38 16.71
CA THR A 1072 -17.95 41.92 16.39
C THR A 1072 -18.95 41.80 17.55
N THR A 1073 -18.82 40.82 18.47
CA THR A 1073 -19.54 40.69 19.76
C THR A 1073 -18.85 39.69 20.69
N GLN A 1074 -19.27 39.57 21.98
CA GLN A 1074 -18.69 38.63 22.96
C GLN A 1074 -18.76 37.14 22.56
N ASP A 1075 -19.67 36.75 21.67
CA ASP A 1075 -19.91 35.35 21.23
C ASP A 1075 -19.85 35.13 19.71
N GLY A 1076 -19.46 36.14 18.92
CA GLY A 1076 -19.38 36.05 17.45
C GLY A 1076 -18.00 35.61 16.93
N PRO A 1077 -17.91 35.00 15.73
CA PRO A 1077 -16.63 34.65 15.12
C PRO A 1077 -15.79 35.91 14.83
N PRO A 1078 -14.46 35.88 15.06
CA PRO A 1078 -13.58 37.03 14.79
C PRO A 1078 -13.52 37.33 13.29
N GLY A 1079 -13.64 38.61 12.93
CA GLY A 1079 -13.45 39.11 11.57
C GLY A 1079 -12.01 39.52 11.28
N ILE A 1080 -11.68 39.74 10.01
CA ILE A 1080 -10.36 40.20 9.56
C ILE A 1080 -10.50 41.56 8.87
N ARG A 1081 -9.68 42.53 9.25
CA ARG A 1081 -9.51 43.84 8.61
C ARG A 1081 -8.22 43.86 7.81
N ALA A 1082 -8.26 44.35 6.57
CA ALA A 1082 -7.07 44.61 5.76
C ALA A 1082 -6.73 46.11 5.74
N LEU A 1083 -5.44 46.41 5.86
CA LEU A 1083 -4.87 47.74 5.89
C LEU A 1083 -3.83 47.88 4.77
N TRP A 1084 -3.82 49.02 4.08
CA TRP A 1084 -2.76 49.42 3.16
C TRP A 1084 -2.10 50.70 3.67
N LYS A 1085 -0.81 50.62 4.05
CA LYS A 1085 -0.03 51.72 4.64
C LYS A 1085 -0.75 52.40 5.82
N GLY A 1086 -1.45 51.60 6.62
CA GLY A 1086 -2.20 52.04 7.80
C GLY A 1086 -3.63 52.53 7.54
N GLU A 1087 -4.09 52.59 6.29
CA GLU A 1087 -5.49 52.93 5.94
C GLU A 1087 -6.32 51.67 5.67
N GLU A 1088 -7.57 51.64 6.15
CA GLU A 1088 -8.48 50.50 5.93
C GLU A 1088 -8.92 50.41 4.47
N ILE A 1089 -8.64 49.25 3.86
CA ILE A 1089 -9.06 48.92 2.50
C ILE A 1089 -10.25 47.94 2.49
N GLY A 1090 -10.55 47.34 3.64
CA GLY A 1090 -11.79 46.62 3.87
C GLY A 1090 -11.72 45.60 5.01
N HIS A 1091 -12.84 44.92 5.27
CA HIS A 1091 -12.95 43.88 6.27
C HIS A 1091 -13.95 42.79 5.89
N ILE A 1092 -13.79 41.60 6.47
CA ILE A 1092 -14.69 40.46 6.35
C ILE A 1092 -15.05 39.91 7.73
N VAL A 1093 -16.35 39.75 7.95
CA VAL A 1093 -16.92 39.07 9.11
C VAL A 1093 -17.72 37.86 8.60
N PRO A 1094 -17.33 36.62 8.96
CA PRO A 1094 -17.99 35.42 8.45
C PRO A 1094 -19.51 35.48 8.61
N GLY A 1095 -20.25 35.42 7.51
CA GLY A 1095 -21.71 35.37 7.47
C GLY A 1095 -22.47 36.67 7.80
N ILE A 1096 -21.81 37.83 7.96
CA ILE A 1096 -22.47 39.07 8.42
C ILE A 1096 -22.34 40.23 7.43
N SER A 1097 -21.12 40.70 7.14
CA SER A 1097 -20.92 41.92 6.35
C SER A 1097 -19.60 41.91 5.59
N LYS A 1098 -19.60 42.60 4.45
CA LYS A 1098 -18.49 42.63 3.50
C LYS A 1098 -18.31 44.02 2.91
N GLU A 1099 -17.17 44.64 3.17
CA GLU A 1099 -16.73 45.85 2.48
C GLU A 1099 -15.25 45.66 2.14
N LEU A 1100 -14.94 45.30 0.89
CA LEU A 1100 -13.55 45.14 0.42
C LEU A 1100 -13.38 45.87 -0.91
N LYS A 1101 -12.43 46.81 -0.95
CA LYS A 1101 -12.04 47.47 -2.22
C LYS A 1101 -11.15 46.52 -3.04
N PRO A 1102 -11.33 46.44 -4.38
CA PRO A 1102 -10.38 45.77 -5.27
C PRO A 1102 -8.96 46.25 -5.01
N LEU A 1103 -8.05 45.35 -4.65
CA LEU A 1103 -6.68 45.71 -4.25
C LEU A 1103 -5.96 46.43 -5.40
N ARG A 1104 -6.22 46.01 -6.64
CA ARG A 1104 -5.73 46.69 -7.85
C ARG A 1104 -6.02 48.19 -7.85
N ASN A 1105 -7.24 48.59 -7.47
CA ASN A 1105 -7.64 50.00 -7.45
C ASN A 1105 -6.88 50.78 -6.38
N VAL A 1106 -6.61 50.17 -5.23
CA VAL A 1106 -5.79 50.77 -4.17
C VAL A 1106 -4.34 50.94 -4.66
N LEU A 1107 -3.74 49.88 -5.20
CA LEU A 1107 -2.36 49.88 -5.68
C LEU A 1107 -2.13 50.87 -6.82
N SER A 1108 -3.13 51.10 -7.69
CA SER A 1108 -3.05 52.03 -8.81
C SER A 1108 -2.81 53.49 -8.41
N THR A 1109 -3.03 53.83 -7.14
CA THR A 1109 -2.78 55.17 -6.58
C THR A 1109 -1.40 55.29 -5.91
N ASP A 1110 -0.65 54.19 -5.79
CA ASP A 1110 0.68 54.16 -5.20
C ASP A 1110 1.77 54.57 -6.20
N ALA A 1111 2.79 55.29 -5.75
CA ALA A 1111 3.92 55.68 -6.59
C ALA A 1111 4.69 54.47 -7.17
N ARG A 1112 4.57 53.28 -6.56
CA ARG A 1112 5.19 52.02 -7.00
C ARG A 1112 4.28 51.18 -7.90
N TRP A 1113 3.20 51.74 -8.45
CA TRP A 1113 2.21 51.01 -9.24
C TRP A 1113 2.84 50.14 -10.35
N GLU A 1114 3.80 50.66 -11.10
CA GLU A 1114 4.48 49.94 -12.18
C GLU A 1114 5.27 48.71 -11.68
N ILE A 1115 5.78 48.74 -10.45
CA ILE A 1115 6.47 47.61 -9.82
C ILE A 1115 5.45 46.50 -9.48
N PHE A 1116 4.29 46.87 -8.93
CA PHE A 1116 3.22 45.91 -8.65
C PHE A 1116 2.64 45.31 -9.93
N GLN A 1117 2.52 46.11 -11.01
CA GLN A 1117 2.16 45.61 -12.34
C GLN A 1117 3.19 44.61 -12.85
N LEU A 1118 4.49 44.91 -12.75
CA LEU A 1118 5.54 44.00 -13.17
C LEU A 1118 5.48 42.67 -12.40
N ARG A 1119 5.41 42.70 -11.06
CA ARG A 1119 5.30 41.49 -10.24
C ARG A 1119 4.05 40.68 -10.59
N ALA A 1120 2.92 41.34 -10.81
CA ALA A 1120 1.68 40.69 -11.21
C ALA A 1120 1.80 40.00 -12.58
N VAL A 1121 2.33 40.67 -13.60
CA VAL A 1121 2.49 40.10 -14.95
C VAL A 1121 3.52 38.97 -14.96
N VAL A 1122 4.61 39.07 -14.18
CA VAL A 1122 5.57 37.97 -14.00
C VAL A 1122 4.91 36.76 -13.36
N LEU A 1123 4.10 36.94 -12.31
CA LEU A 1123 3.37 35.84 -11.68
C LEU A 1123 2.39 35.17 -12.66
N VAL A 1124 1.68 35.97 -13.46
CA VAL A 1124 0.81 35.47 -14.54
C VAL A 1124 1.63 34.69 -15.57
N GLN A 1125 2.75 35.23 -16.04
CA GLN A 1125 3.63 34.56 -17.01
C GLN A 1125 4.14 33.20 -16.48
N GLN A 1126 4.60 33.15 -15.22
CA GLN A 1126 5.03 31.91 -14.57
C GLN A 1126 3.88 30.90 -14.50
N ARG A 1127 2.66 31.35 -14.17
CA ARG A 1127 1.49 30.47 -14.12
C ARG A 1127 1.12 29.90 -15.50
N LEU A 1128 1.21 30.71 -16.56
CA LEU A 1128 0.99 30.29 -17.95
C LEU A 1128 2.06 29.28 -18.39
N GLN A 1129 3.33 29.54 -18.08
CA GLN A 1129 4.42 28.61 -18.37
C GLN A 1129 4.20 27.26 -17.69
N SER A 1130 3.86 27.27 -16.39
CA SER A 1130 3.53 26.06 -15.64
C SER A 1130 2.35 25.30 -16.26
N GLN A 1131 1.28 26.00 -16.64
CA GLN A 1131 0.13 25.37 -17.31
C GLN A 1131 0.54 24.75 -18.65
N LEU A 1132 1.30 25.49 -19.46
CA LEU A 1132 1.76 25.02 -20.76
C LEU A 1132 2.66 23.80 -20.61
N SER A 1133 3.59 23.79 -19.65
CA SER A 1133 4.43 22.63 -19.34
C SER A 1133 3.62 21.41 -18.91
N MET A 1134 2.51 21.59 -18.18
CA MET A 1134 1.61 20.47 -17.84
C MET A 1134 0.89 19.91 -19.08
N LEU A 1135 0.54 20.78 -20.05
CA LEU A 1135 -0.11 20.37 -21.30
C LEU A 1135 0.86 19.75 -22.31
N THR A 1136 2.08 20.27 -22.44
CA THR A 1136 3.05 19.87 -23.47
C THR A 1136 4.21 19.02 -22.94
N GLY A 1137 4.16 18.61 -21.67
CA GLY A 1137 5.20 17.81 -21.02
C GLY A 1137 5.17 16.34 -21.40
N GLU A 1138 5.82 15.49 -20.59
CA GLU A 1138 5.93 14.04 -20.83
C GLU A 1138 4.57 13.33 -20.96
N MET A 1139 3.52 13.87 -20.36
CA MET A 1139 2.17 13.32 -20.42
C MET A 1139 1.44 13.57 -21.75
N GLU A 1140 1.92 14.47 -22.62
CA GLU A 1140 1.32 14.69 -23.94
C GLU A 1140 1.57 13.51 -24.89
N ALA A 1141 2.76 12.90 -24.81
CA ALA A 1141 3.06 11.68 -25.54
C ALA A 1141 2.16 10.53 -25.08
N ALA A 1142 1.93 10.43 -23.76
CA ALA A 1142 1.01 9.45 -23.19
C ALA A 1142 -0.45 9.69 -23.60
N PHE A 1143 -0.87 10.94 -23.82
CA PHE A 1143 -2.22 11.28 -24.29
C PHE A 1143 -2.47 10.78 -25.72
N GLU A 1144 -1.52 10.99 -26.65
CA GLU A 1144 -1.66 10.56 -28.04
C GLU A 1144 -1.65 9.03 -28.23
N GLU A 1145 -1.17 8.28 -27.23
CA GLU A 1145 -1.16 6.81 -27.21
C GLU A 1145 -2.39 6.18 -26.52
N VAL A 1146 -3.38 6.98 -26.11
CA VAL A 1146 -4.58 6.48 -25.42
C VAL A 1146 -5.49 5.72 -26.40
N ASP A 1147 -5.67 4.43 -26.13
CA ASP A 1147 -6.69 3.63 -26.78
C ASP A 1147 -8.09 4.17 -26.43
N HIS A 1148 -8.94 4.32 -27.44
CA HIS A 1148 -10.29 4.86 -27.35
C HIS A 1148 -11.20 4.13 -28.34
N ASP A 1149 -12.48 3.97 -28.00
CA ASP A 1149 -13.47 3.27 -28.84
C ASP A 1149 -14.85 3.94 -28.78
N THR A 1150 -15.74 3.59 -29.71
CA THR A 1150 -16.98 4.34 -29.97
C THR A 1150 -17.82 4.61 -28.72
N ASP A 1151 -18.02 3.61 -27.87
CA ASP A 1151 -18.86 3.68 -26.67
C ASP A 1151 -18.07 3.54 -25.36
N GLY A 1152 -16.74 3.47 -25.44
CA GLY A 1152 -15.85 3.36 -24.27
C GLY A 1152 -15.94 2.03 -23.54
N THR A 1153 -16.76 1.07 -24.03
CA THR A 1153 -16.92 -0.25 -23.41
C THR A 1153 -15.61 -1.04 -23.45
N GLN A 1154 -14.78 -0.73 -24.45
CA GLN A 1154 -13.56 -1.46 -24.71
C GLN A 1154 -12.34 -0.90 -23.99
N THR A 1155 -12.22 0.42 -23.98
CA THR A 1155 -11.00 1.12 -23.56
C THR A 1155 -11.20 1.92 -22.27
N GLY A 1156 -12.44 2.08 -21.82
CA GLY A 1156 -12.81 3.00 -20.74
C GLY A 1156 -12.95 4.46 -21.20
N VAL A 1157 -12.58 4.76 -22.45
CA VAL A 1157 -12.55 6.11 -23.03
C VAL A 1157 -13.35 6.15 -24.33
N ARG A 1158 -14.43 6.93 -24.35
CA ARG A 1158 -15.26 7.12 -25.55
C ARG A 1158 -14.53 7.95 -26.61
N SER A 1159 -14.59 7.54 -27.87
CA SER A 1159 -13.86 8.22 -28.96
C SER A 1159 -14.26 9.69 -29.13
N HIS A 1160 -15.55 10.00 -28.95
CA HIS A 1160 -16.03 11.39 -29.02
C HIS A 1160 -15.54 12.24 -27.84
N VAL A 1161 -15.42 11.66 -26.64
CA VAL A 1161 -14.86 12.33 -25.46
C VAL A 1161 -13.36 12.58 -25.66
N TYR A 1162 -12.61 11.57 -26.10
CA TYR A 1162 -11.19 11.71 -26.45
C TYR A 1162 -10.96 12.83 -27.48
N ALA A 1163 -11.72 12.83 -28.58
CA ALA A 1163 -11.63 13.86 -29.61
C ALA A 1163 -11.92 15.27 -29.08
N THR A 1164 -12.91 15.39 -28.18
CA THR A 1164 -13.28 16.65 -27.53
C THR A 1164 -12.16 17.16 -26.62
N ILE A 1165 -11.58 16.30 -25.78
CA ILE A 1165 -10.47 16.65 -24.89
C ILE A 1165 -9.22 17.01 -25.71
N ARG A 1166 -8.88 16.21 -26.72
CA ARG A 1166 -7.75 16.48 -27.61
C ARG A 1166 -7.86 17.86 -28.26
N ARG A 1167 -9.05 18.20 -28.74
CA ARG A 1167 -9.31 19.50 -29.33
C ARG A 1167 -9.22 20.63 -28.31
N LEU A 1168 -9.74 20.46 -27.10
CA LEU A 1168 -9.57 21.42 -26.01
C LEU A 1168 -8.09 21.70 -25.74
N ARG A 1169 -7.27 20.66 -25.61
CA ARG A 1169 -5.81 20.79 -25.36
C ARG A 1169 -5.14 21.67 -26.42
N ILE A 1170 -5.43 21.41 -27.70
CA ILE A 1170 -4.87 22.19 -28.82
C ILE A 1170 -5.24 23.68 -28.71
N LEU A 1171 -6.50 23.97 -28.42
CA LEU A 1171 -7.00 25.35 -28.32
C LEU A 1171 -6.41 26.09 -27.10
N GLU A 1172 -6.28 25.42 -25.97
CA GLU A 1172 -5.67 25.99 -24.76
C GLU A 1172 -4.16 26.22 -24.94
N ILE A 1173 -3.44 25.28 -25.54
CA ILE A 1173 -2.01 25.43 -25.88
C ILE A 1173 -1.80 26.68 -26.75
N GLY A 1174 -2.65 26.89 -27.76
CA GLY A 1174 -2.61 28.07 -28.61
C GLY A 1174 -2.78 29.37 -27.83
N LEU A 1175 -3.79 29.44 -26.96
CA LEU A 1175 -4.05 30.62 -26.13
C LEU A 1175 -2.89 30.91 -25.16
N LEU A 1176 -2.35 29.89 -24.51
CA LEU A 1176 -1.25 30.03 -23.55
C LEU A 1176 0.03 30.52 -24.24
N ARG A 1177 0.37 29.99 -25.43
CA ARG A 1177 1.54 30.44 -26.20
C ARG A 1177 1.43 31.92 -26.60
N ASN A 1178 0.29 32.31 -27.16
CA ASN A 1178 0.05 33.71 -27.54
C ASN A 1178 0.11 34.63 -26.31
N GLY A 1179 -0.46 34.20 -25.17
CA GLY A 1179 -0.39 34.96 -23.92
C GLY A 1179 1.03 35.12 -23.39
N LEU A 1180 1.88 34.10 -23.50
CA LEU A 1180 3.29 34.20 -23.11
C LEU A 1180 4.06 35.21 -23.96
N GLU A 1181 3.80 35.26 -25.27
CA GLU A 1181 4.40 36.24 -26.18
C GLU A 1181 3.95 37.68 -25.85
N ASP A 1182 2.64 37.89 -25.67
CA ASP A 1182 2.07 39.20 -25.35
C ASP A 1182 2.54 39.72 -23.97
N PHE A 1183 2.63 38.85 -22.97
CA PHE A 1183 3.06 39.22 -21.62
C PHE A 1183 4.58 39.39 -21.51
N ALA A 1184 5.38 38.67 -22.31
CA ALA A 1184 6.81 38.94 -22.40
C ALA A 1184 7.09 40.36 -22.89
N LYS A 1185 6.35 40.83 -23.90
CA LYS A 1185 6.43 42.21 -24.38
C LYS A 1185 5.98 43.23 -23.32
N THR A 1186 4.92 42.93 -22.59
CA THR A 1186 4.44 43.78 -21.49
C THR A 1186 5.48 43.90 -20.37
N ILE A 1187 6.20 42.82 -20.06
CA ILE A 1187 7.31 42.82 -19.10
C ILE A 1187 8.46 43.68 -19.61
N GLU A 1188 8.85 43.56 -20.88
CA GLU A 1188 9.89 44.38 -21.51
C GLU A 1188 9.56 45.88 -21.43
N ASP A 1189 8.31 46.24 -21.76
CA ASP A 1189 7.82 47.62 -21.67
C ASP A 1189 7.86 48.17 -20.22
N LEU A 1190 7.48 47.36 -19.22
CA LEU A 1190 7.53 47.74 -17.80
C LEU A 1190 8.97 47.84 -17.27
N MET A 1191 9.86 46.95 -17.69
CA MET A 1191 11.28 46.97 -17.31
C MET A 1191 12.02 48.21 -17.85
N ALA A 1192 11.54 48.77 -18.96
CA ALA A 1192 12.07 50.02 -19.53
C ALA A 1192 11.60 51.28 -18.77
N SER A 1193 10.65 51.17 -17.83
CA SER A 1193 10.21 52.31 -17.03
C SER A 1193 11.28 52.78 -16.04
N GLU A 1194 11.41 54.09 -15.90
CA GLU A 1194 12.30 54.74 -14.94
C GLU A 1194 12.01 54.30 -13.49
N THR A 1195 10.74 54.13 -13.12
CA THR A 1195 10.31 53.69 -11.77
C THR A 1195 10.86 52.30 -11.43
N VAL A 1196 10.79 51.37 -12.38
CA VAL A 1196 11.25 49.99 -12.21
C VAL A 1196 12.77 49.92 -12.22
N ALA A 1197 13.43 50.63 -13.14
CA ALA A 1197 14.88 50.68 -13.23
C ALA A 1197 15.53 51.20 -11.94
N GLN A 1198 14.98 52.26 -11.34
CA GLN A 1198 15.46 52.79 -10.06
C GLN A 1198 15.28 51.81 -8.90
N TYR A 1199 14.15 51.10 -8.84
CA TYR A 1199 13.87 50.10 -7.81
C TYR A 1199 14.84 48.90 -7.87
N LEU A 1200 15.13 48.38 -9.06
CA LEU A 1200 16.07 47.26 -9.25
C LEU A 1200 17.51 47.65 -8.89
N MET A 1201 17.92 48.90 -9.16
CA MET A 1201 19.24 49.41 -8.75
C MET A 1201 19.38 49.50 -7.22
N GLN A 1202 18.31 49.83 -6.49
CA GLN A 1202 18.32 49.89 -5.02
C GLN A 1202 18.44 48.51 -4.37
N GLN A 1203 17.88 47.45 -4.97
CA GLN A 1203 18.02 46.09 -4.43
C GLN A 1203 19.40 45.47 -4.69
N SER A 1204 20.14 45.91 -5.72
CA SER A 1204 21.49 45.40 -6.00
C SER A 1204 22.60 45.94 -5.07
N ASP A 1205 22.30 46.97 -4.26
CA ASP A 1205 23.26 47.63 -3.35
C ASP A 1205 23.19 47.12 -1.89
N GLU A 1206 22.34 46.13 -1.56
CA GLU A 1206 22.36 45.47 -0.25
C GLU A 1206 23.34 44.28 -0.25
N PRO A 1207 24.36 44.24 0.63
CA PRO A 1207 25.26 43.11 0.73
C PRO A 1207 24.54 41.93 1.42
N GLU A 1208 24.45 40.79 0.73
CA GLU A 1208 24.01 39.52 1.31
C GLU A 1208 24.93 39.12 2.48
N ASP A 1209 24.47 39.35 3.72
CA ASP A 1209 25.10 38.87 4.95
C ASP A 1209 24.65 37.42 5.18
N PHE A 1210 25.36 36.45 4.59
CA PHE A 1210 25.23 35.04 4.94
C PHE A 1210 26.05 34.75 6.21
N SER A 1211 25.40 34.83 7.37
CA SER A 1211 25.85 34.26 8.64
C SER A 1211 24.92 33.15 9.12
#